data_AF-A0A2M8LIK2-F1
#
_entry.id   AF-A0A2M8LIK2-F1
#
_cell.length_a   1.000
_cell.length_b   1.000
_cell.length_c   1.000
_cell.angle_alpha   90.00
_cell.angle_beta   90.00
_cell.angle_gamma   90.00
#
_symmetry.space_group_name_H-M   'P 1'
#
loop_
_entity.id
_entity.type
_entity.pdbx_description
1 polymer ?
#
loop_
_entity_poly.entity_id
_entity_poly.type
_entity_poly.pdbx_seq_one_letter_code
_entity_poly.pdbx_strand_id
1 'polypeptide(L)'
;MTRRFLTTFSLLFTLLLAGLPFVSSAQTASNEYVRTASIYLQGGPLLDSHVQELAEFDLIVVPVEVQIWNKSFFPTIRTLNPDIIILPYVATVSWNDLYWVDSLHQDMYSDIKSDWWLKDHEGNQVSVWPNTRALNLNTDWVPYLAQHVNEVVLSTGYWDGVYFDEVQDSISWVGSTDVNKDGTKDTSAEADALWAENYRELFRTTREWIGDEYIIMTNGSSNSDFFPYINGRMFETFPSSHNTLNEWENMTDEYLSVEDGVAYDPINMINVNTDNTGGKGSEDDYQSVRFGLTTTLLGNGYFSYDESTYNHSVIWTYDEFGVYLGAPKSTLQNVYNPQQTSIDQGVWLREFEEGQVIVNATSTTQTIRLKGEFEKIHGTQDVSVNDGRIVSEITIAPQDGIILLRPVEEILGATYFNGAFARIYDLNGDTKRTGFFAYDNTQLGGNQVIHFDTDFDGAYETVSADNTYVYIYDDDGSLHAKFAPYTEAYDKGINISVGDIEDDGSVEIVTGTENGGGPHVRVFNGDGVLINPGFFAYADSFRGGVNVAIGDLNGDNVKEIICGAGYSGGPHVRVFKKDSTLINPGFFAYDTAFRGGVNVSVGDVDGDGIDDIVTGPGVGGSSLARVFDRDGNLKSEFSVFDSSLRDGLEVVASDIDGDGIAEIIGLTADVFTLSAH
;
A
#
# COMPACT_ATOMS: atom_id res chain seq x y z
N MET A 1 4.88 40.57 65.05
CA MET A 1 5.02 41.36 63.81
C MET A 1 6.45 41.19 63.32
N THR A 2 6.67 40.22 62.44
CA THR A 2 8.03 39.86 62.00
C THR A 2 7.95 39.34 60.58
N ARG A 3 8.47 40.14 59.64
CA ARG A 3 8.60 39.82 58.22
C ARG A 3 9.61 38.69 58.05
N ARG A 4 9.23 37.63 57.33
CA ARG A 4 10.12 36.58 56.84
C ARG A 4 10.56 36.90 55.41
N PHE A 5 11.87 36.92 55.19
CA PHE A 5 12.48 36.55 53.92
C PHE A 5 12.51 35.02 53.85
N LEU A 6 12.11 34.42 52.72
CA LEU A 6 12.45 33.04 52.40
C LEU A 6 13.22 32.99 51.09
N THR A 7 14.32 32.28 51.18
CA THR A 7 15.36 31.97 50.22
C THR A 7 14.92 30.95 49.18
N THR A 8 15.51 31.10 48.00
CA THR A 8 15.61 30.21 46.84
C THR A 8 15.92 28.75 47.17
N PHE A 9 15.25 27.83 46.47
CA PHE A 9 15.74 26.47 46.21
C PHE A 9 15.42 26.11 44.75
N SER A 10 16.46 25.99 43.92
CA SER A 10 16.37 25.46 42.57
C SER A 10 16.34 23.94 42.63
N LEU A 11 15.34 23.31 42.02
CA LEU A 11 15.34 21.87 41.75
C LEU A 11 15.65 21.68 40.26
N LEU A 12 16.83 21.13 39.98
CA LEU A 12 17.23 20.64 38.67
C LEU A 12 16.56 19.27 38.47
N PHE A 13 15.65 19.15 37.51
CA PHE A 13 15.12 17.85 37.07
C PHE A 13 15.89 17.45 35.80
N THR A 14 16.96 16.68 35.97
CA THR A 14 17.58 15.92 34.87
C THR A 14 16.68 14.71 34.59
N LEU A 15 15.88 14.78 33.53
CA LEU A 15 15.29 13.58 32.92
C LEU A 15 16.44 12.75 32.35
N LEU A 16 16.72 11.59 32.97
CA LEU A 16 17.33 10.49 32.24
C LEU A 16 16.24 9.94 31.30
N LEU A 17 16.31 10.29 30.01
CA LEU A 17 15.74 9.44 28.97
C LEU A 17 16.61 8.18 28.89
N ALA A 18 16.25 7.16 29.66
CA ALA A 18 16.58 5.80 29.27
C ALA A 18 15.71 5.51 28.03
N GLY A 19 16.34 5.14 26.92
CA GLY A 19 15.65 4.72 25.71
C GLY A 19 14.71 3.57 26.08
N LEU A 20 13.42 3.85 26.08
CA LEU A 20 12.40 2.82 26.02
C LEU A 20 12.52 2.21 24.62
N PRO A 21 12.57 0.87 24.48
CA PRO A 21 12.40 0.27 23.17
C PRO A 21 11.06 0.76 22.61
N PHE A 22 11.10 1.29 21.39
CA PHE A 22 9.89 1.52 20.61
C PHE A 22 9.26 0.14 20.39
N VAL A 23 8.26 -0.20 21.20
CA VAL A 23 7.34 -1.27 20.83
C VAL A 23 6.34 -0.60 19.90
N SER A 24 6.69 -0.55 18.62
CA SER A 24 5.69 -0.37 17.58
C SER A 24 4.86 -1.64 17.61
N SER A 25 3.61 -1.57 18.08
CA SER A 25 2.67 -2.63 17.77
C SER A 25 2.45 -2.54 16.26
N ALA A 26 2.85 -3.56 15.51
CA ALA A 26 2.52 -3.67 14.10
C ALA A 26 1.01 -3.46 13.95
N GLN A 27 0.63 -2.39 13.26
CA GLN A 27 -0.75 -2.08 13.01
C GLN A 27 -1.18 -3.00 11.86
N THR A 28 -1.76 -4.17 12.16
CA THR A 28 -2.25 -5.16 11.18
C THR A 28 -3.44 -4.66 10.33
N ALA A 29 -3.69 -3.34 10.36
CA ALA A 29 -4.90 -2.67 9.91
C ALA A 29 -4.66 -1.75 8.70
N SER A 30 -3.59 -1.94 7.92
CA SER A 30 -3.63 -1.38 6.56
C SER A 30 -4.73 -2.14 5.81
N ASN A 31 -5.76 -1.39 5.40
CA ASN A 31 -6.84 -1.85 4.52
C ASN A 31 -6.34 -1.92 3.06
N GLU A 32 -5.04 -2.11 2.88
CA GLU A 32 -4.40 -2.45 1.61
C GLU A 32 -4.64 -3.93 1.38
N TYR A 33 -5.35 -4.23 0.32
CA TYR A 33 -6.06 -5.48 0.16
C TYR A 33 -5.42 -6.35 -0.95
N VAL A 34 -4.34 -5.90 -1.61
CA VAL A 34 -3.30 -6.82 -2.12
C VAL A 34 -2.15 -6.74 -1.14
N ARG A 35 -1.99 -7.79 -0.32
CA ARG A 35 -0.90 -7.89 0.63
C ARG A 35 0.22 -8.71 0.01
N THR A 36 1.40 -8.13 -0.06
CA THR A 36 2.56 -8.70 -0.72
C THR A 36 3.60 -9.13 0.30
N ALA A 37 4.33 -10.19 -0.04
CA ALA A 37 5.46 -10.63 0.75
C ALA A 37 6.65 -11.00 -0.13
N SER A 38 7.84 -10.93 0.47
CA SER A 38 9.07 -11.42 -0.14
C SER A 38 9.86 -12.27 0.84
N ILE A 39 10.26 -13.46 0.40
CA ILE A 39 11.28 -14.26 1.07
C ILE A 39 12.61 -13.95 0.40
N TYR A 40 13.43 -13.14 1.06
CA TYR A 40 14.71 -12.69 0.53
C TYR A 40 15.88 -13.16 1.40
N LEU A 41 16.42 -14.34 1.13
CA LEU A 41 17.43 -15.02 1.95
C LEU A 41 18.88 -14.79 1.49
N GLN A 42 19.20 -13.59 1.00
CA GLN A 42 20.58 -13.23 0.67
C GLN A 42 21.35 -12.77 1.90
N GLY A 43 22.24 -13.62 2.41
CA GLY A 43 23.11 -13.31 3.55
C GLY A 43 24.23 -12.31 3.23
N GLY A 44 24.84 -11.75 4.29
CA GLY A 44 25.99 -10.84 4.20
C GLY A 44 25.61 -9.35 4.04
N PRO A 45 26.56 -8.46 3.66
CA PRO A 45 26.40 -7.00 3.70
C PRO A 45 25.71 -6.42 2.44
N LEU A 46 24.88 -7.20 1.75
CA LEU A 46 24.30 -6.82 0.45
C LEU A 46 22.87 -6.31 0.56
N LEU A 47 22.20 -6.47 1.70
CA LEU A 47 20.79 -6.12 1.83
C LEU A 47 20.54 -4.62 1.70
N ASP A 48 21.49 -3.78 2.16
CA ASP A 48 21.40 -2.32 2.07
C ASP A 48 21.21 -1.81 0.62
N SER A 49 21.65 -2.56 -0.41
CA SER A 49 21.46 -2.15 -1.81
C SER A 49 20.08 -2.45 -2.38
N HIS A 50 19.26 -3.27 -1.70
CA HIS A 50 17.92 -3.67 -2.12
C HIS A 50 16.82 -3.04 -1.26
N VAL A 51 17.16 -2.09 -0.38
CA VAL A 51 16.22 -1.51 0.58
C VAL A 51 15.02 -0.81 -0.06
N GLN A 52 15.20 -0.23 -1.25
CA GLN A 52 14.10 0.40 -2.00
C GLN A 52 13.14 -0.65 -2.54
N GLU A 53 13.67 -1.67 -3.22
CA GLU A 53 12.89 -2.78 -3.79
C GLU A 53 12.16 -3.58 -2.69
N LEU A 54 12.79 -3.79 -1.54
CA LEU A 54 12.17 -4.51 -0.42
C LEU A 54 11.12 -3.68 0.34
N ALA A 55 11.17 -2.35 0.25
CA ALA A 55 10.19 -1.48 0.90
C ALA A 55 8.82 -1.53 0.20
N GLU A 56 8.76 -1.99 -1.07
CA GLU A 56 7.52 -2.18 -1.82
C GLU A 56 6.67 -3.35 -1.31
N PHE A 57 7.18 -4.16 -0.39
CA PHE A 57 6.47 -5.30 0.18
C PHE A 57 5.94 -5.01 1.59
N ASP A 58 4.80 -5.60 1.94
CA ASP A 58 4.19 -5.46 3.27
C ASP A 58 4.86 -6.36 4.31
N LEU A 59 5.36 -7.52 3.87
CA LEU A 59 6.02 -8.49 4.73
C LEU A 59 7.28 -9.04 4.07
N ILE A 60 8.40 -8.96 4.79
CA ILE A 60 9.67 -9.55 4.32
C ILE A 60 10.22 -10.56 5.33
N VAL A 61 10.75 -11.66 4.80
CA VAL A 61 11.53 -12.64 5.55
C VAL A 61 12.97 -12.57 5.08
N VAL A 62 13.89 -12.20 5.97
CA VAL A 62 15.32 -12.03 5.66
C VAL A 62 16.22 -12.81 6.64
N PRO A 63 17.49 -13.09 6.31
CA PRO A 63 18.38 -13.85 7.19
C PRO A 63 18.59 -13.14 8.53
N VAL A 64 18.59 -13.89 9.64
CA VAL A 64 18.73 -13.30 10.98
C VAL A 64 20.05 -12.53 11.15
N GLU A 65 21.12 -12.91 10.44
CA GLU A 65 22.41 -12.24 10.49
C GLU A 65 22.40 -10.83 9.89
N VAL A 66 21.33 -10.41 9.23
CA VAL A 66 21.11 -9.02 8.78
C VAL A 66 21.28 -8.03 9.94
N GLN A 67 20.87 -8.41 11.17
CA GLN A 67 21.07 -7.58 12.37
C GLN A 67 22.54 -7.33 12.72
N ILE A 68 23.46 -8.11 12.16
CA ILE A 68 24.91 -7.96 12.33
C ILE A 68 25.50 -7.15 11.18
N TRP A 69 25.14 -7.49 9.95
CA TRP A 69 25.80 -6.97 8.74
C TRP A 69 25.18 -5.67 8.20
N ASN A 70 23.87 -5.46 8.35
CA ASN A 70 23.11 -4.40 7.67
C ASN A 70 22.28 -3.59 8.69
N LYS A 71 22.88 -3.08 9.76
CA LYS A 71 22.13 -2.37 10.81
C LYS A 71 21.40 -1.10 10.32
N SER A 72 21.92 -0.47 9.27
CA SER A 72 21.29 0.69 8.61
C SER A 72 20.01 0.33 7.88
N PHE A 73 19.83 -0.93 7.48
CA PHE A 73 18.65 -1.42 6.77
C PHE A 73 17.36 -1.08 7.52
N PHE A 74 17.24 -1.49 8.79
CA PHE A 74 16.01 -1.36 9.58
C PHE A 74 15.45 0.07 9.69
N PRO A 75 16.23 1.09 10.11
CA PRO A 75 15.69 2.46 10.14
C PRO A 75 15.43 3.02 8.74
N THR A 76 16.19 2.58 7.72
CA THR A 76 16.00 3.06 6.34
C THR A 76 14.72 2.50 5.75
N ILE A 77 14.50 1.19 5.83
CA ILE A 77 13.30 0.56 5.28
C ILE A 77 12.04 1.04 6.00
N ARG A 78 12.07 1.21 7.33
CA ARG A 78 10.93 1.78 8.08
C ARG A 78 10.67 3.26 7.82
N THR A 79 11.61 3.97 7.19
CA THR A 79 11.37 5.33 6.71
C THR A 79 10.65 5.31 5.36
N LEU A 80 10.89 4.28 4.54
CA LEU A 80 10.27 4.11 3.22
C LEU A 80 8.89 3.45 3.33
N ASN A 81 8.76 2.45 4.19
CA ASN A 81 7.52 1.74 4.49
C ASN A 81 7.40 1.60 6.03
N PRO A 82 6.68 2.51 6.70
CA PRO A 82 6.52 2.49 8.16
C PRO A 82 5.80 1.25 8.69
N ASP A 83 4.91 0.65 7.88
CA ASP A 83 4.02 -0.45 8.26
C ASP A 83 4.60 -1.83 7.95
N ILE A 84 5.77 -1.90 7.30
CA ILE A 84 6.43 -3.15 6.93
C ILE A 84 6.64 -4.11 8.11
N ILE A 85 6.28 -5.38 7.90
CA ILE A 85 6.56 -6.51 8.78
C ILE A 85 7.89 -7.14 8.38
N ILE A 86 8.84 -7.20 9.32
CA ILE A 86 10.16 -7.78 9.10
C ILE A 86 10.35 -8.96 10.04
N LEU A 87 10.45 -10.16 9.45
CA LEU A 87 10.67 -11.41 10.19
C LEU A 87 12.07 -11.99 9.89
N PRO A 88 12.80 -12.43 10.92
CA PRO A 88 14.05 -13.16 10.75
C PRO A 88 13.77 -14.61 10.38
N TYR A 89 14.46 -15.11 9.36
CA TYR A 89 14.53 -16.54 9.05
C TYR A 89 15.31 -17.27 10.15
N VAL A 90 14.65 -18.24 10.81
CA VAL A 90 15.25 -19.10 11.83
C VAL A 90 14.92 -20.56 11.54
N ALA A 91 15.91 -21.35 11.14
CA ALA A 91 15.70 -22.78 10.95
C ALA A 91 15.57 -23.48 12.32
N THR A 92 14.59 -24.37 12.43
CA THR A 92 14.28 -25.04 13.70
C THR A 92 15.15 -26.27 13.98
N VAL A 93 15.68 -26.92 12.93
CA VAL A 93 16.31 -28.25 13.03
C VAL A 93 17.67 -28.32 12.36
N SER A 94 17.79 -27.86 11.11
CA SER A 94 19.04 -27.95 10.36
C SER A 94 20.09 -27.02 10.91
N TRP A 95 21.31 -27.54 11.03
CA TRP A 95 22.51 -26.73 11.20
C TRP A 95 23.36 -26.76 9.93
N ASN A 96 23.70 -25.58 9.40
CA ASN A 96 24.48 -25.45 8.17
C ASN A 96 25.91 -24.95 8.45
N ASP A 97 26.88 -25.87 8.40
CA ASP A 97 28.29 -25.55 8.65
C ASP A 97 28.96 -24.72 7.52
N LEU A 98 28.33 -24.59 6.35
CA LEU A 98 28.91 -23.90 5.18
C LEU A 98 28.55 -22.42 5.11
N TYR A 99 27.31 -22.07 5.45
CA TYR A 99 26.79 -20.71 5.25
C TYR A 99 26.70 -19.89 6.54
N TRP A 100 26.53 -20.52 7.69
CA TRP A 100 26.39 -19.82 8.98
C TRP A 100 27.74 -19.54 9.64
N VAL A 101 28.46 -18.59 9.04
CA VAL A 101 29.83 -18.21 9.43
C VAL A 101 29.92 -16.86 10.14
N ASP A 102 28.80 -16.18 10.38
CA ASP A 102 28.75 -14.93 11.12
C ASP A 102 28.83 -15.14 12.65
N SER A 103 28.99 -14.05 13.40
CA SER A 103 29.17 -14.14 14.85
C SER A 103 27.94 -14.66 15.60
N LEU A 104 26.72 -14.38 15.12
CA LEU A 104 25.49 -14.81 15.80
C LEU A 104 25.40 -16.33 15.77
N HIS A 105 25.56 -16.94 14.60
CA HIS A 105 25.54 -18.39 14.48
C HIS A 105 26.77 -19.05 15.10
N GLN A 106 27.95 -18.42 15.10
CA GLN A 106 29.14 -18.94 15.79
C GLN A 106 28.93 -19.03 17.31
N ASP A 107 28.37 -17.97 17.91
CA ASP A 107 28.06 -17.95 19.34
C ASP A 107 27.02 -19.03 19.67
N MET A 108 25.96 -19.09 18.86
CA MET A 108 24.91 -20.09 18.98
C MET A 108 25.45 -21.53 18.84
N TYR A 109 26.37 -21.79 17.90
CA TYR A 109 27.03 -23.09 17.76
C TYR A 109 27.83 -23.49 19.00
N SER A 110 28.49 -22.52 19.63
CA SER A 110 29.33 -22.76 20.81
C SER A 110 28.50 -23.23 22.02
N ASP A 111 27.21 -22.89 22.04
CA ASP A 111 26.27 -23.31 23.07
C ASP A 111 25.64 -24.68 22.80
N ILE A 112 25.59 -25.15 21.55
CA ILE A 112 25.03 -26.45 21.21
C ILE A 112 25.81 -27.59 21.89
N LYS A 113 25.07 -28.46 22.59
CA LYS A 113 25.64 -29.61 23.29
C LYS A 113 25.70 -30.85 22.40
N SER A 114 26.67 -31.72 22.64
CA SER A 114 26.91 -32.91 21.81
C SER A 114 25.77 -33.92 21.78
N ASP A 115 24.88 -33.88 22.77
CA ASP A 115 23.70 -34.74 22.90
C ASP A 115 22.41 -34.07 22.40
N TRP A 116 22.49 -32.84 21.87
CA TRP A 116 21.39 -32.17 21.20
C TRP A 116 21.25 -32.59 19.74
N TRP A 117 22.29 -33.17 19.15
CA TRP A 117 22.25 -33.64 17.76
C TRP A 117 21.34 -34.86 17.61
N LEU A 118 20.49 -34.85 16.57
CA LEU A 118 19.71 -36.01 16.17
C LEU A 118 20.61 -37.09 15.59
N LYS A 119 20.42 -38.32 16.08
CA LYS A 119 21.17 -39.50 15.67
C LYS A 119 20.23 -40.64 15.35
N ASP A 120 20.75 -41.62 14.62
CA ASP A 120 20.13 -42.93 14.53
C ASP A 120 20.53 -43.80 15.74
N HIS A 121 19.91 -44.97 15.85
CA HIS A 121 20.20 -45.96 16.89
C HIS A 121 21.64 -46.51 16.91
N GLU A 122 22.42 -46.30 15.83
CA GLU A 122 23.84 -46.67 15.76
C GLU A 122 24.75 -45.50 16.20
N GLY A 123 24.17 -44.33 16.49
CA GLY A 123 24.87 -43.11 16.88
C GLY A 123 25.37 -42.28 15.69
N ASN A 124 24.98 -42.62 14.46
CA ASN A 124 25.29 -41.83 13.28
C ASN A 124 24.42 -40.58 13.24
N GLN A 125 24.97 -39.51 12.68
CA GLN A 125 24.26 -38.24 12.57
C GLN A 125 23.18 -38.29 11.49
N VAL A 126 22.01 -37.73 11.81
CA VAL A 126 20.89 -37.58 10.88
C VAL A 126 20.89 -36.17 10.30
N SER A 127 20.43 -36.04 9.05
CA SER A 127 20.17 -34.76 8.41
C SER A 127 18.76 -34.72 7.83
N VAL A 128 18.10 -33.57 7.91
CA VAL A 128 16.81 -33.31 7.25
C VAL A 128 16.99 -32.62 5.89
N TRP A 129 18.17 -32.02 5.64
CA TRP A 129 18.50 -31.36 4.37
C TRP A 129 19.91 -31.72 3.86
N PRO A 130 20.20 -31.67 2.54
CA PRO A 130 21.52 -32.00 2.02
C PRO A 130 22.63 -31.10 2.61
N ASN A 131 23.72 -31.73 3.06
CA ASN A 131 24.89 -31.07 3.66
C ASN A 131 24.64 -30.34 5.00
N THR A 132 23.50 -30.60 5.66
CA THR A 132 23.23 -30.11 7.02
C THR A 132 23.36 -31.22 8.06
N ARG A 133 23.12 -30.86 9.32
CA ARG A 133 23.09 -31.74 10.47
C ARG A 133 21.87 -31.39 11.32
N ALA A 134 21.05 -32.38 11.69
CA ALA A 134 19.80 -32.13 12.40
C ALA A 134 19.98 -32.06 13.92
N LEU A 135 19.33 -31.08 14.56
CA LEU A 135 19.14 -31.01 16.00
C LEU A 135 17.90 -31.80 16.41
N ASN A 136 17.97 -32.46 17.57
CA ASN A 136 16.87 -33.24 18.10
C ASN A 136 15.98 -32.34 18.96
N LEU A 137 14.72 -32.17 18.55
CA LEU A 137 13.75 -31.35 19.27
C LEU A 137 13.45 -31.91 20.68
N ASN A 138 13.64 -33.21 20.91
CA ASN A 138 13.50 -33.82 22.24
C ASN A 138 14.74 -33.61 23.13
N THR A 139 15.24 -32.37 23.20
CA THR A 139 16.40 -31.99 24.01
C THR A 139 16.27 -30.54 24.51
N ASP A 140 17.22 -30.09 25.34
CA ASP A 140 17.28 -28.70 25.80
C ASP A 140 17.52 -27.68 24.66
N TRP A 141 17.70 -28.15 23.42
CA TRP A 141 17.67 -27.33 22.22
C TRP A 141 16.38 -26.49 22.09
N VAL A 142 15.21 -27.07 22.37
CA VAL A 142 13.92 -26.38 22.23
C VAL A 142 13.83 -25.13 23.14
N PRO A 143 14.00 -25.25 24.48
CA PRO A 143 13.97 -24.07 25.34
C PRO A 143 15.14 -23.12 25.05
N TYR A 144 16.30 -23.62 24.60
CA TYR A 144 17.42 -22.77 24.18
C TYR A 144 17.09 -21.93 22.94
N LEU A 145 16.50 -22.52 21.89
CA LEU A 145 16.14 -21.82 20.67
C LEU A 145 15.09 -20.73 20.95
N ALA A 146 14.04 -21.07 21.72
CA ALA A 146 13.04 -20.09 22.17
C ALA A 146 13.66 -18.92 22.95
N GLN A 147 14.57 -19.22 23.88
CA GLN A 147 15.31 -18.20 24.63
C GLN A 147 16.20 -17.36 23.72
N HIS A 148 16.88 -17.98 22.75
CA HIS A 148 17.75 -17.29 21.79
C HIS A 148 16.96 -16.29 20.94
N VAL A 149 15.79 -16.67 20.44
CA VAL A 149 14.90 -15.75 19.72
C VAL A 149 14.57 -14.53 20.59
N ASN A 150 14.18 -14.74 21.85
CA ASN A 150 13.86 -13.63 22.74
C ASN A 150 15.08 -12.74 23.09
N GLU A 151 16.15 -13.35 23.61
CA GLU A 151 17.26 -12.64 24.24
C GLU A 151 18.30 -12.10 23.23
N VAL A 152 18.41 -12.70 22.04
CA VAL A 152 19.44 -12.34 21.04
C VAL A 152 18.84 -11.72 19.78
N VAL A 153 17.68 -12.21 19.33
CA VAL A 153 17.05 -11.73 18.08
C VAL A 153 16.13 -10.55 18.39
N LEU A 154 15.04 -10.77 19.13
CA LEU A 154 14.03 -9.73 19.39
C LEU A 154 14.52 -8.61 20.30
N SER A 155 15.48 -8.87 21.18
CA SER A 155 16.07 -7.86 22.08
C SER A 155 16.78 -6.70 21.35
N THR A 156 17.05 -6.86 20.05
CA THR A 156 17.58 -5.78 19.19
C THR A 156 16.58 -4.67 18.93
N GLY A 157 15.27 -4.97 19.01
CA GLY A 157 14.19 -4.05 18.62
C GLY A 157 14.03 -3.88 17.10
N TYR A 158 14.62 -4.75 16.29
CA TYR A 158 14.57 -4.67 14.82
C TYR A 158 13.44 -5.48 14.18
N TRP A 159 12.92 -6.49 14.87
CA TRP A 159 12.06 -7.52 14.29
C TRP A 159 10.65 -7.45 14.87
N ASP A 160 9.65 -7.72 14.03
CA ASP A 160 8.23 -7.74 14.42
C ASP A 160 7.78 -9.13 14.92
N GLY A 161 8.69 -10.11 14.88
CA GLY A 161 8.42 -11.48 15.27
C GLY A 161 9.51 -12.45 14.84
N VAL A 162 9.13 -13.70 14.60
CA VAL A 162 10.02 -14.77 14.12
C VAL A 162 9.34 -15.59 13.02
N TYR A 163 10.12 -15.92 11.99
CA TYR A 163 9.78 -16.90 10.98
C TYR A 163 10.54 -18.20 11.25
N PHE A 164 9.84 -19.24 11.69
CA PHE A 164 10.42 -20.56 11.92
C PHE A 164 10.32 -21.42 10.66
N ASP A 165 11.47 -21.81 10.12
CA ASP A 165 11.55 -22.71 8.97
C ASP A 165 11.71 -24.18 9.38
N GLU A 166 11.45 -25.08 8.44
CA GLU A 166 11.54 -26.53 8.56
C GLU A 166 10.54 -27.15 9.54
N VAL A 167 9.38 -26.53 9.75
CA VAL A 167 8.36 -27.00 10.71
C VAL A 167 7.60 -28.20 10.15
N GLN A 168 8.05 -29.41 10.46
CA GLN A 168 7.39 -30.65 10.04
C GLN A 168 6.90 -31.44 11.26
N ASP A 169 5.62 -31.80 11.33
CA ASP A 169 5.04 -32.56 12.45
C ASP A 169 5.36 -34.06 12.41
N SER A 170 6.26 -34.46 11.50
CA SER A 170 6.81 -35.81 11.42
C SER A 170 8.29 -35.79 11.06
N ILE A 171 9.02 -36.82 11.47
CA ILE A 171 10.45 -36.99 11.20
C ILE A 171 10.78 -38.36 10.59
N SER A 172 9.86 -39.32 10.65
CA SER A 172 10.11 -40.70 10.22
C SER A 172 10.44 -40.86 8.73
N TRP A 173 10.18 -39.83 7.92
CA TRP A 173 10.52 -39.75 6.50
C TRP A 173 12.04 -39.64 6.24
N VAL A 174 12.84 -39.17 7.21
CA VAL A 174 14.31 -39.04 7.06
C VAL A 174 15.06 -40.37 7.22
N GLY A 175 14.35 -41.43 7.62
CA GLY A 175 14.91 -42.77 7.80
C GLY A 175 14.99 -43.21 9.26
N SER A 176 16.11 -43.82 9.65
CA SER A 176 16.26 -44.33 11.03
C SER A 176 16.62 -43.18 11.97
N THR A 177 15.85 -43.02 13.04
CA THR A 177 16.07 -42.02 14.08
C THR A 177 16.00 -42.66 15.47
N ASP A 178 16.67 -42.03 16.44
CA ASP A 178 16.55 -42.26 17.89
C ASP A 178 16.26 -40.89 18.53
N VAL A 179 15.00 -40.45 18.40
CA VAL A 179 14.48 -39.19 18.91
C VAL A 179 14.39 -39.25 20.44
N ASN A 180 14.01 -40.40 21.00
CA ASN A 180 13.84 -40.59 22.43
C ASN A 180 15.18 -40.73 23.21
N LYS A 181 16.29 -40.96 22.50
CA LYS A 181 17.67 -41.06 23.01
C LYS A 181 17.92 -42.28 23.92
N ASP A 182 17.21 -43.39 23.71
CA ASP A 182 17.36 -44.62 24.50
C ASP A 182 18.36 -45.62 23.88
N GLY A 183 18.95 -45.30 22.72
CA GLY A 183 19.89 -46.14 22.00
C GLY A 183 19.23 -47.28 21.22
N THR A 184 17.90 -47.25 21.09
CA THR A 184 17.14 -48.15 20.23
C THR A 184 16.49 -47.38 19.09
N LYS A 185 16.11 -48.11 18.04
CA LYS A 185 15.46 -47.48 16.89
C LYS A 185 14.01 -47.20 17.24
N ASP A 186 13.61 -45.93 17.18
CA ASP A 186 12.22 -45.53 17.33
C ASP A 186 11.36 -46.09 16.20
N THR A 187 10.13 -46.47 16.52
CA THR A 187 9.12 -46.68 15.48
C THR A 187 8.69 -45.35 14.88
N SER A 188 8.20 -45.36 13.63
CA SER A 188 7.70 -44.13 12.98
C SER A 188 6.67 -43.40 13.85
N ALA A 189 5.74 -44.13 14.46
CA ALA A 189 4.71 -43.53 15.32
C ALA A 189 5.27 -42.90 16.60
N GLU A 190 6.29 -43.51 17.22
CA GLU A 190 6.95 -42.94 18.41
C GLU A 190 7.76 -41.70 18.06
N ALA A 191 8.56 -41.77 16.98
CA ALA A 191 9.36 -40.66 16.50
C ALA A 191 8.49 -39.46 16.12
N ASP A 192 7.45 -39.67 15.32
CA ASP A 192 6.57 -38.60 14.83
C ASP A 192 5.76 -37.96 15.96
N ALA A 193 5.21 -38.76 16.89
CA ALA A 193 4.46 -38.22 18.02
C ALA A 193 5.34 -37.36 18.95
N LEU A 194 6.56 -37.82 19.22
CA LEU A 194 7.51 -37.07 20.04
C LEU A 194 7.99 -35.81 19.33
N TRP A 195 8.17 -35.86 18.01
CA TRP A 195 8.58 -34.72 17.19
C TRP A 195 7.51 -33.62 17.18
N ALA A 196 6.25 -33.99 16.89
CA ALA A 196 5.12 -33.06 16.90
C ALA A 196 4.92 -32.38 18.28
N GLU A 197 5.00 -33.14 19.37
CA GLU A 197 4.89 -32.58 20.74
C GLU A 197 6.01 -31.57 21.04
N ASN A 198 7.24 -31.82 20.58
CA ASN A 198 8.34 -30.90 20.83
C ASN A 198 8.30 -29.64 19.93
N TYR A 199 7.71 -29.70 18.73
CA TYR A 199 7.36 -28.47 18.00
C TYR A 199 6.31 -27.65 18.73
N ARG A 200 5.25 -28.30 19.23
CA ARG A 200 4.24 -27.63 20.04
C ARG A 200 4.88 -26.95 21.25
N GLU A 201 5.80 -27.64 21.91
CA GLU A 201 6.57 -27.10 23.04
C GLU A 201 7.47 -25.93 22.64
N LEU A 202 8.11 -25.98 21.46
CA LEU A 202 8.90 -24.87 20.93
C LEU A 202 8.02 -23.62 20.74
N PHE A 203 6.86 -23.75 20.11
CA PHE A 203 5.97 -22.59 19.89
C PHE A 203 5.36 -22.07 21.17
N ARG A 204 4.90 -22.96 22.07
CA ARG A 204 4.40 -22.60 23.39
C ARG A 204 5.46 -21.83 24.19
N THR A 205 6.68 -22.38 24.26
CA THR A 205 7.78 -21.78 25.02
C THR A 205 8.19 -20.44 24.39
N THR A 206 8.31 -20.37 23.06
CA THR A 206 8.63 -19.11 22.37
C THR A 206 7.58 -18.05 22.67
N ARG A 207 6.29 -18.38 22.55
CA ARG A 207 5.18 -17.46 22.87
C ARG A 207 5.24 -16.96 24.32
N GLU A 208 5.51 -17.85 25.28
CA GLU A 208 5.65 -17.47 26.69
C GLU A 208 6.81 -16.51 26.96
N TRP A 209 7.88 -16.59 26.18
CA TRP A 209 9.04 -15.70 26.31
C TRP A 209 8.84 -14.35 25.65
N ILE A 210 8.28 -14.34 24.43
CA ILE A 210 8.24 -13.13 23.60
C ILE A 210 6.99 -12.28 23.87
N GLY A 211 5.87 -12.89 24.26
CA GLY A 211 4.60 -12.19 24.47
C GLY A 211 3.64 -12.30 23.29
N ASP A 212 2.44 -11.75 23.45
CA ASP A 212 1.33 -11.85 22.49
C ASP A 212 1.48 -10.82 21.34
N GLU A 213 2.32 -9.81 21.53
CA GLU A 213 2.55 -8.70 20.59
C GLU A 213 3.42 -9.07 19.38
N TYR A 214 4.22 -10.15 19.48
CA TYR A 214 5.13 -10.55 18.41
C TYR A 214 4.51 -11.59 17.48
N ILE A 215 4.90 -11.55 16.22
CA ILE A 215 4.45 -12.51 15.21
C ILE A 215 5.23 -13.83 15.35
N ILE A 216 4.53 -14.96 15.29
CA ILE A 216 5.16 -16.27 15.05
C ILE A 216 4.56 -16.85 13.77
N MET A 217 5.35 -16.86 12.69
CA MET A 217 5.01 -17.50 11.43
C MET A 217 5.85 -18.77 11.25
N THR A 218 5.26 -19.82 10.70
CA THR A 218 5.96 -21.10 10.44
C THR A 218 6.01 -21.44 8.96
N ASN A 219 7.03 -22.15 8.48
CA ASN A 219 7.02 -22.80 7.16
C ASN A 219 6.93 -24.32 7.32
N GLY A 220 5.91 -24.94 6.74
CA GLY A 220 5.74 -26.40 6.73
C GLY A 220 4.32 -26.85 7.12
N SER A 221 4.17 -27.47 8.28
CA SER A 221 2.97 -28.23 8.68
C SER A 221 1.77 -27.35 9.07
N SER A 222 0.56 -27.82 8.75
CA SER A 222 -0.74 -27.26 9.16
C SER A 222 -1.31 -27.89 10.45
N ASN A 223 -0.47 -28.53 11.27
CA ASN A 223 -0.95 -29.20 12.47
C ASN A 223 -1.66 -28.22 13.42
N SER A 224 -2.95 -28.45 13.65
CA SER A 224 -3.81 -27.59 14.47
C SER A 224 -3.37 -27.48 15.94
N ASP A 225 -2.55 -28.39 16.43
CA ASP A 225 -1.99 -28.31 17.79
C ASP A 225 -1.01 -27.13 17.93
N PHE A 226 -0.53 -26.54 16.82
CA PHE A 226 0.34 -25.37 16.82
C PHE A 226 -0.44 -24.04 16.87
N PHE A 227 -1.71 -24.04 16.42
CA PHE A 227 -2.55 -22.85 16.26
C PHE A 227 -2.70 -21.99 17.53
N PRO A 228 -2.72 -22.55 18.76
CA PRO A 228 -2.78 -21.74 19.98
C PRO A 228 -1.57 -20.83 20.23
N TYR A 229 -0.48 -20.97 19.47
CA TYR A 229 0.78 -20.30 19.74
C TYR A 229 1.30 -19.46 18.57
N ILE A 230 0.79 -19.68 17.36
CA ILE A 230 1.29 -19.08 16.12
C ILE A 230 0.26 -18.11 15.52
N ASN A 231 0.74 -17.19 14.67
CA ASN A 231 -0.08 -16.28 13.88
C ASN A 231 -0.46 -16.88 12.52
N GLY A 232 0.31 -17.82 11.99
CA GLY A 232 0.00 -18.47 10.72
C GLY A 232 1.20 -19.16 10.11
N ARG A 233 1.09 -19.52 8.83
CA ARG A 233 2.16 -20.24 8.12
C ARG A 233 2.38 -19.74 6.70
N MET A 234 3.56 -20.06 6.18
CA MET A 234 3.87 -20.02 4.78
C MET A 234 3.46 -21.35 4.11
N PHE A 235 2.83 -21.24 2.94
CA PHE A 235 2.42 -22.32 2.05
C PHE A 235 3.39 -22.37 0.87
N GLU A 236 4.41 -23.22 0.98
CA GLU A 236 5.52 -23.27 0.05
C GLU A 236 5.18 -24.00 -1.25
N THR A 237 5.72 -23.52 -2.38
CA THR A 237 5.53 -24.13 -3.70
C THR A 237 4.05 -24.27 -4.05
N PHE A 238 3.24 -23.24 -3.80
CA PHE A 238 1.80 -23.31 -4.01
C PHE A 238 1.44 -23.52 -5.50
N PRO A 239 0.44 -24.38 -5.83
CA PRO A 239 -0.37 -25.21 -4.95
C PRO A 239 0.25 -26.58 -4.60
N SER A 240 1.37 -26.95 -5.20
CA SER A 240 2.37 -27.95 -4.76
C SER A 240 3.37 -28.13 -5.90
N SER A 241 4.41 -28.95 -5.69
CA SER A 241 5.36 -29.37 -6.73
C SER A 241 4.76 -30.17 -7.90
N HIS A 242 3.53 -30.70 -7.79
CA HIS A 242 2.85 -31.35 -8.94
C HIS A 242 1.81 -30.43 -9.59
N ASN A 243 1.48 -29.31 -8.93
CA ASN A 243 0.59 -28.27 -9.39
C ASN A 243 -0.74 -28.80 -9.97
N THR A 244 -1.40 -29.70 -9.23
CA THR A 244 -2.71 -30.23 -9.62
C THR A 244 -3.86 -29.49 -8.93
N LEU A 245 -5.04 -29.50 -9.55
CA LEU A 245 -6.25 -28.90 -8.97
C LEU A 245 -6.69 -29.55 -7.64
N ASN A 246 -6.35 -30.83 -7.41
CA ASN A 246 -6.62 -31.48 -6.12
C ASN A 246 -5.70 -30.91 -5.02
N GLU A 247 -4.44 -30.63 -5.37
CA GLU A 247 -3.49 -30.04 -4.41
C GLU A 247 -3.83 -28.57 -4.15
N TRP A 248 -4.28 -27.84 -5.18
CA TRP A 248 -4.84 -26.49 -5.00
C TRP A 248 -6.02 -26.49 -4.04
N GLU A 249 -6.98 -27.41 -4.22
CA GLU A 249 -8.14 -27.54 -3.34
C GLU A 249 -7.71 -27.80 -1.90
N ASN A 250 -6.83 -28.79 -1.69
CA ASN A 250 -6.35 -29.16 -0.35
C ASN A 250 -5.56 -28.04 0.33
N MET A 251 -4.59 -27.42 -0.37
CA MET A 251 -3.76 -26.36 0.23
C MET A 251 -4.57 -25.08 0.46
N THR A 252 -5.57 -24.77 -0.39
CA THR A 252 -6.47 -23.64 -0.15
C THR A 252 -7.38 -23.90 1.05
N ASP A 253 -7.91 -25.12 1.21
CA ASP A 253 -8.69 -25.51 2.39
C ASP A 253 -7.84 -25.44 3.67
N GLU A 254 -6.60 -25.94 3.63
CA GLU A 254 -5.65 -25.81 4.74
C GLU A 254 -5.35 -24.35 5.07
N TYR A 255 -5.12 -23.50 4.06
CA TYR A 255 -4.89 -22.06 4.22
C TYR A 255 -6.02 -21.38 4.96
N LEU A 256 -7.25 -21.56 4.49
CA LEU A 256 -8.44 -20.98 5.12
C LEU A 256 -8.66 -21.56 6.54
N SER A 257 -8.37 -22.85 6.74
CA SER A 257 -8.45 -23.46 8.07
C SER A 257 -7.41 -22.95 9.06
N VAL A 258 -6.20 -22.61 8.62
CA VAL A 258 -5.18 -21.99 9.48
C VAL A 258 -5.63 -20.58 9.82
N GLU A 259 -6.07 -19.81 8.83
CA GLU A 259 -6.59 -18.45 9.03
C GLU A 259 -7.71 -18.39 10.08
N ASP A 260 -8.68 -19.31 10.00
CA ASP A 260 -9.78 -19.40 10.96
C ASP A 260 -9.39 -19.98 12.33
N GLY A 261 -8.29 -20.74 12.39
CA GLY A 261 -7.96 -21.61 13.51
C GLY A 261 -6.94 -21.04 14.50
N VAL A 262 -6.08 -20.12 14.06
CA VAL A 262 -5.03 -19.51 14.90
C VAL A 262 -5.62 -18.63 16.00
N ALA A 263 -4.93 -18.56 17.14
CA ALA A 263 -5.41 -17.79 18.31
C ALA A 263 -5.06 -16.29 18.27
N TYR A 264 -4.28 -15.86 17.27
CA TYR A 264 -3.75 -14.51 17.09
C TYR A 264 -4.16 -13.94 15.74
N ASP A 265 -3.85 -12.66 15.49
CA ASP A 265 -4.05 -12.03 14.17
C ASP A 265 -3.44 -12.91 13.07
N PRO A 266 -4.26 -13.41 12.11
CA PRO A 266 -3.78 -14.34 11.11
C PRO A 266 -2.77 -13.72 10.15
N ILE A 267 -1.60 -14.34 10.04
CA ILE A 267 -0.55 -13.95 9.09
C ILE A 267 -0.09 -15.21 8.36
N ASN A 268 -0.74 -15.46 7.23
CA ASN A 268 -0.40 -16.54 6.31
C ASN A 268 0.32 -15.98 5.09
N MET A 269 1.19 -16.76 4.50
CA MET A 269 1.84 -16.43 3.23
C MET A 269 1.59 -17.54 2.21
N ILE A 270 1.08 -17.21 1.03
CA ILE A 270 1.10 -18.13 -0.11
C ILE A 270 2.32 -17.80 -0.96
N ASN A 271 3.26 -18.74 -1.03
CA ASN A 271 4.47 -18.58 -1.83
C ASN A 271 4.39 -19.48 -3.07
N VAL A 272 4.24 -18.86 -4.24
CA VAL A 272 4.31 -19.56 -5.54
C VAL A 272 5.73 -19.43 -6.08
N ASN A 273 6.28 -20.50 -6.65
CA ASN A 273 7.64 -20.51 -7.13
C ASN A 273 7.77 -21.21 -8.48
N THR A 274 8.96 -21.19 -9.08
CA THR A 274 9.20 -21.78 -10.41
C THR A 274 9.36 -23.31 -10.43
N ASP A 275 8.97 -23.96 -9.32
CA ASP A 275 8.91 -25.42 -9.15
C ASP A 275 10.27 -26.12 -9.39
N ASN A 276 11.38 -25.41 -9.17
CA ASN A 276 12.74 -25.93 -9.36
C ASN A 276 13.01 -26.52 -10.78
N THR A 277 12.21 -26.16 -11.80
CA THR A 277 12.21 -26.90 -13.09
C THR A 277 13.08 -26.32 -14.19
N GLY A 278 13.73 -25.16 -13.99
CA GLY A 278 14.60 -24.56 -15.00
C GLY A 278 13.89 -24.25 -16.32
N GLY A 279 12.64 -23.78 -16.29
CA GLY A 279 11.95 -23.32 -17.50
C GLY A 279 10.41 -23.31 -17.52
N LYS A 280 9.72 -23.63 -16.42
CA LYS A 280 8.34 -23.17 -16.13
C LYS A 280 8.43 -22.32 -14.85
N GLY A 281 7.65 -21.25 -14.73
CA GLY A 281 7.94 -20.21 -13.75
C GLY A 281 9.22 -19.45 -14.15
N SER A 282 9.09 -18.43 -14.96
CA SER A 282 10.09 -17.37 -15.00
C SER A 282 9.48 -16.17 -14.30
N GLU A 283 10.24 -15.09 -14.17
CA GLU A 283 9.67 -13.79 -13.77
C GLU A 283 8.41 -13.44 -14.59
N ASP A 284 8.33 -13.91 -15.85
CA ASP A 284 7.19 -13.70 -16.76
C ASP A 284 6.06 -14.75 -16.71
N ASP A 285 6.01 -15.66 -15.73
CA ASP A 285 4.88 -16.61 -15.59
C ASP A 285 3.67 -15.96 -14.90
N TYR A 286 3.13 -14.92 -15.55
CA TYR A 286 2.04 -14.09 -15.02
C TYR A 286 0.77 -14.90 -14.71
N GLN A 287 0.54 -16.00 -15.41
CA GLN A 287 -0.59 -16.88 -15.12
C GLN A 287 -0.45 -17.54 -13.74
N SER A 288 0.74 -18.04 -13.39
CA SER A 288 0.98 -18.62 -12.07
C SER A 288 0.92 -17.58 -10.96
N VAL A 289 1.46 -16.37 -11.23
CA VAL A 289 1.36 -15.21 -10.33
C VAL A 289 -0.11 -14.88 -10.06
N ARG A 290 -0.92 -14.65 -11.10
CA ARG A 290 -2.34 -14.33 -10.95
C ARG A 290 -3.11 -15.45 -10.26
N PHE A 291 -2.85 -16.71 -10.59
CA PHE A 291 -3.53 -17.84 -9.96
C PHE A 291 -3.25 -17.91 -8.45
N GLY A 292 -1.98 -17.75 -8.05
CA GLY A 292 -1.58 -17.71 -6.64
C GLY A 292 -2.10 -16.48 -5.91
N LEU A 293 -1.91 -15.30 -6.48
CA LEU A 293 -2.34 -14.03 -5.88
C LEU A 293 -3.85 -14.00 -5.67
N THR A 294 -4.63 -14.29 -6.71
CA THR A 294 -6.09 -14.29 -6.58
C THR A 294 -6.62 -15.41 -5.67
N THR A 295 -5.91 -16.53 -5.54
CA THR A 295 -6.22 -17.55 -4.52
C THR A 295 -5.93 -17.03 -3.12
N THR A 296 -4.81 -16.34 -2.92
CA THR A 296 -4.44 -15.69 -1.65
C THR A 296 -5.55 -14.75 -1.20
N LEU A 297 -6.07 -13.95 -2.13
CA LEU A 297 -7.15 -12.97 -1.93
C LEU A 297 -8.53 -13.59 -1.67
N LEU A 298 -8.70 -14.92 -1.82
CA LEU A 298 -9.89 -15.60 -1.29
C LEU A 298 -9.88 -15.63 0.25
N GLY A 299 -8.70 -15.60 0.88
CA GLY A 299 -8.47 -15.36 2.30
C GLY A 299 -7.76 -14.00 2.53
N ASN A 300 -7.10 -13.81 3.66
CA ASN A 300 -6.52 -12.52 4.09
C ASN A 300 -4.97 -12.55 4.22
N GLY A 301 -4.33 -13.53 3.60
CA GLY A 301 -2.89 -13.75 3.61
C GLY A 301 -2.09 -12.83 2.68
N TYR A 302 -0.77 -13.00 2.74
CA TYR A 302 0.23 -12.29 1.96
C TYR A 302 0.68 -13.16 0.79
N PHE A 303 0.84 -12.57 -0.39
CA PHE A 303 1.27 -13.28 -1.57
C PHE A 303 2.76 -13.04 -1.85
N SER A 304 3.50 -14.12 -2.10
CA SER A 304 4.91 -14.08 -2.51
C SER A 304 5.11 -14.88 -3.80
N TYR A 305 6.00 -14.39 -4.66
CA TYR A 305 6.46 -15.10 -5.86
C TYR A 305 7.99 -15.11 -5.90
N ASP A 306 8.60 -16.29 -5.92
CA ASP A 306 10.05 -16.46 -5.83
C ASP A 306 10.64 -17.38 -6.91
N GLU A 307 11.96 -17.26 -7.11
CA GLU A 307 12.64 -18.01 -8.17
C GLU A 307 12.58 -19.51 -7.91
N SER A 308 12.94 -20.00 -6.72
CA SER A 308 12.89 -21.44 -6.46
C SER A 308 13.10 -21.75 -4.99
N THR A 309 12.92 -23.02 -4.60
CA THR A 309 13.29 -23.51 -3.26
C THR A 309 14.80 -23.50 -2.97
N TYR A 310 15.65 -23.14 -3.94
CA TYR A 310 17.10 -23.07 -3.80
C TYR A 310 17.66 -21.65 -3.87
N ASN A 311 16.91 -20.71 -4.42
CA ASN A 311 17.35 -19.34 -4.58
C ASN A 311 16.21 -18.37 -4.26
N HIS A 312 16.38 -17.71 -3.12
CA HIS A 312 15.50 -16.68 -2.61
C HIS A 312 16.22 -15.32 -2.59
N SER A 313 17.09 -15.05 -3.57
CA SER A 313 17.88 -13.79 -3.65
C SER A 313 17.43 -12.91 -4.81
N VAL A 314 16.20 -13.10 -5.30
CA VAL A 314 15.62 -12.37 -6.43
C VAL A 314 14.35 -11.69 -5.97
N ILE A 315 14.16 -10.44 -6.40
CA ILE A 315 12.98 -9.64 -6.10
C ILE A 315 12.25 -9.42 -7.42
N TRP A 316 10.97 -9.78 -7.44
CA TRP A 316 10.09 -9.62 -8.59
C TRP A 316 8.84 -8.88 -8.16
N THR A 317 8.42 -7.92 -8.99
CA THR A 317 7.22 -7.12 -8.80
C THR A 317 6.30 -7.26 -9.99
N TYR A 318 5.00 -7.09 -9.73
CA TYR A 318 3.96 -7.33 -10.71
C TYR A 318 2.96 -6.17 -10.73
N ASP A 319 2.38 -5.90 -11.91
CA ASP A 319 1.34 -4.87 -12.09
C ASP A 319 0.19 -5.05 -11.08
N GLU A 320 -0.09 -6.28 -10.65
CA GLU A 320 -1.12 -6.61 -9.66
C GLU A 320 -0.78 -6.23 -8.21
N PHE A 321 0.48 -5.94 -7.87
CA PHE A 321 0.93 -5.73 -6.48
C PHE A 321 0.50 -4.36 -5.93
N GLY A 322 0.55 -3.31 -6.75
CA GLY A 322 0.21 -1.93 -6.34
C GLY A 322 -1.24 -1.51 -6.63
N VAL A 323 -2.16 -2.46 -6.74
CA VAL A 323 -3.57 -2.17 -7.03
C VAL A 323 -4.22 -1.61 -5.76
N TYR A 324 -5.35 -0.84 -5.87
CA TYR A 324 -6.34 -0.65 -4.76
C TYR A 324 -7.78 -1.26 -4.99
N LEU A 325 -8.40 -1.94 -4.01
CA LEU A 325 -9.70 -2.66 -3.94
C LEU A 325 -10.38 -2.42 -2.57
N GLY A 326 -9.76 -1.77 -1.58
CA GLY A 326 -10.29 -1.59 -0.21
C GLY A 326 -10.70 -2.87 0.54
N ALA A 327 -11.54 -2.74 1.56
CA ALA A 327 -11.88 -3.85 2.45
C ALA A 327 -12.73 -4.96 1.77
N PRO A 328 -12.62 -6.23 2.20
CA PRO A 328 -13.44 -7.30 1.67
C PRO A 328 -14.92 -7.12 2.05
N LYS A 329 -15.83 -7.14 1.05
CA LYS A 329 -17.29 -6.97 1.23
C LYS A 329 -18.04 -8.28 1.38
N SER A 330 -17.45 -9.37 0.91
CA SER A 330 -18.08 -10.68 0.94
C SER A 330 -17.13 -11.75 1.51
N THR A 331 -17.72 -12.82 2.02
CA THR A 331 -17.02 -14.09 2.13
C THR A 331 -16.76 -14.67 0.73
N LEU A 332 -15.91 -15.69 0.63
CA LEU A 332 -15.71 -16.44 -0.61
C LEU A 332 -17.04 -16.97 -1.18
N GLN A 333 -17.18 -16.94 -2.50
CA GLN A 333 -18.38 -17.38 -3.23
C GLN A 333 -18.01 -18.20 -4.46
N ASN A 334 -18.67 -19.34 -4.66
CA ASN A 334 -18.60 -20.05 -5.93
C ASN A 334 -19.51 -19.35 -6.96
N VAL A 335 -18.97 -19.01 -8.12
CA VAL A 335 -19.66 -18.23 -9.16
C VAL A 335 -20.91 -18.94 -9.68
N TYR A 336 -20.89 -20.27 -9.80
CA TYR A 336 -22.00 -21.05 -10.35
C TYR A 336 -22.90 -21.66 -9.27
N ASN A 337 -22.43 -21.70 -8.02
CA ASN A 337 -23.17 -22.21 -6.86
C ASN A 337 -22.97 -21.31 -5.63
N PRO A 338 -23.59 -20.12 -5.56
CA PRO A 338 -23.33 -19.16 -4.47
C PRO A 338 -23.73 -19.62 -3.07
N GLN A 339 -24.41 -20.76 -2.93
CA GLN A 339 -24.74 -21.36 -1.63
C GLN A 339 -23.60 -22.22 -1.08
N GLN A 340 -22.56 -22.46 -1.87
CA GLN A 340 -21.41 -23.26 -1.49
C GLN A 340 -20.48 -22.47 -0.57
N THR A 341 -20.12 -23.08 0.55
CA THR A 341 -19.27 -22.48 1.58
C THR A 341 -17.92 -23.18 1.75
N SER A 342 -17.73 -24.36 1.15
CA SER A 342 -16.46 -25.11 1.16
C SER A 342 -15.78 -25.01 -0.19
N ILE A 343 -14.46 -24.78 -0.18
CA ILE A 343 -13.65 -24.71 -1.39
C ILE A 343 -13.69 -26.07 -2.13
N ASP A 344 -13.73 -26.02 -3.46
CA ASP A 344 -13.63 -27.17 -4.36
C ASP A 344 -13.08 -26.72 -5.72
N GLN A 345 -12.82 -27.66 -6.62
CA GLN A 345 -12.48 -27.35 -8.01
C GLN A 345 -13.63 -26.63 -8.71
N GLY A 346 -13.48 -25.32 -8.87
CA GLY A 346 -14.53 -24.45 -9.35
C GLY A 346 -14.03 -23.07 -9.72
N VAL A 347 -14.99 -22.17 -9.93
CA VAL A 347 -14.71 -20.76 -10.13
C VAL A 347 -15.15 -20.02 -8.87
N TRP A 348 -14.19 -19.34 -8.26
CA TRP A 348 -14.35 -18.67 -6.98
C TRP A 348 -14.17 -17.17 -7.13
N LEU A 349 -14.88 -16.43 -6.30
CA LEU A 349 -14.99 -14.97 -6.33
C LEU A 349 -14.92 -14.46 -4.89
N ARG A 350 -14.29 -13.30 -4.71
CA ARG A 350 -14.46 -12.46 -3.54
C ARG A 350 -14.62 -10.99 -3.95
N GLU A 351 -15.61 -10.31 -3.38
CA GLU A 351 -15.88 -8.90 -3.62
C GLU A 351 -15.16 -8.04 -2.56
N PHE A 352 -14.66 -6.90 -3.02
CA PHE A 352 -14.02 -5.86 -2.22
C PHE A 352 -14.70 -4.50 -2.51
N GLU A 353 -14.33 -3.47 -1.77
CA GLU A 353 -14.86 -2.10 -1.90
C GLU A 353 -14.66 -1.54 -3.31
N GLU A 354 -13.42 -1.51 -3.81
CA GLU A 354 -13.04 -0.98 -5.13
C GLU A 354 -12.90 -2.06 -6.21
N GLY A 355 -13.34 -3.30 -5.96
CA GLY A 355 -13.43 -4.30 -7.02
C GLY A 355 -13.72 -5.73 -6.59
N GLN A 356 -13.13 -6.69 -7.29
CA GLN A 356 -13.30 -8.13 -7.03
C GLN A 356 -12.12 -8.94 -7.60
N VAL A 357 -11.94 -10.13 -7.05
CA VAL A 357 -11.00 -11.14 -7.57
C VAL A 357 -11.76 -12.38 -7.98
N ILE A 358 -11.31 -13.02 -9.07
CA ILE A 358 -11.91 -14.26 -9.57
C ILE A 358 -10.81 -15.28 -9.88
N VAL A 359 -10.96 -16.49 -9.35
CA VAL A 359 -10.06 -17.63 -9.56
C VAL A 359 -10.77 -18.68 -10.43
N ASN A 360 -10.13 -19.14 -11.51
CA ASN A 360 -10.58 -20.30 -12.28
C ASN A 360 -9.77 -21.55 -11.92
N ALA A 361 -10.14 -22.21 -10.83
CA ALA A 361 -9.57 -23.49 -10.40
C ALA A 361 -10.25 -24.68 -11.10
N THR A 362 -10.36 -24.62 -12.42
CA THR A 362 -10.88 -25.72 -13.25
C THR A 362 -9.89 -26.12 -14.34
N SER A 363 -10.16 -27.25 -15.00
CA SER A 363 -9.33 -27.75 -16.11
C SER A 363 -9.71 -27.15 -17.48
N THR A 364 -10.66 -26.21 -17.50
CA THR A 364 -11.17 -25.59 -18.72
C THR A 364 -11.24 -24.08 -18.61
N THR A 365 -11.07 -23.39 -19.73
CA THR A 365 -11.34 -21.96 -19.82
C THR A 365 -12.79 -21.68 -19.45
N GLN A 366 -13.02 -20.66 -18.62
CA GLN A 366 -14.36 -20.25 -18.19
C GLN A 366 -14.67 -18.86 -18.73
N THR A 367 -15.89 -18.69 -19.23
CA THR A 367 -16.44 -17.38 -19.59
C THR A 367 -17.48 -17.00 -18.55
N ILE A 368 -17.29 -15.84 -17.92
CA ILE A 368 -18.06 -15.42 -16.76
C ILE A 368 -18.67 -14.06 -17.06
N ARG A 369 -19.99 -13.96 -16.89
CA ARG A 369 -20.71 -12.70 -16.98
C ARG A 369 -20.73 -12.04 -15.60
N LEU A 370 -20.28 -10.79 -15.54
CA LEU A 370 -20.14 -10.03 -14.32
C LEU A 370 -21.47 -9.35 -13.93
N LYS A 371 -21.63 -9.06 -12.63
CA LYS A 371 -22.77 -8.30 -12.11
C LYS A 371 -22.49 -6.79 -12.16
N GLY A 372 -22.32 -6.26 -13.37
CA GLY A 372 -21.95 -4.87 -13.61
C GLY A 372 -20.81 -4.76 -14.61
N GLU A 373 -20.29 -3.55 -14.74
CA GLU A 373 -19.07 -3.26 -15.49
C GLU A 373 -17.90 -3.18 -14.52
N PHE A 374 -16.77 -3.73 -14.95
CA PHE A 374 -15.52 -3.71 -14.20
C PHE A 374 -14.39 -3.34 -15.14
N GLU A 375 -13.40 -2.67 -14.60
CA GLU A 375 -12.18 -2.32 -15.28
C GLU A 375 -11.11 -3.38 -15.01
N LYS A 376 -10.38 -3.77 -16.06
CA LYS A 376 -9.13 -4.51 -15.90
C LYS A 376 -8.02 -3.56 -15.52
N ILE A 377 -7.01 -4.04 -14.79
CA ILE A 377 -5.81 -3.26 -14.48
C ILE A 377 -5.17 -2.75 -15.78
N HIS A 378 -4.57 -1.55 -15.76
CA HIS A 378 -3.71 -1.02 -16.84
C HIS A 378 -2.28 -1.47 -16.57
N GLY A 379 -1.96 -2.72 -16.92
CA GLY A 379 -0.65 -3.29 -16.70
C GLY A 379 0.30 -3.08 -17.88
N THR A 380 1.60 -3.18 -17.62
CA THR A 380 2.66 -3.11 -18.64
C THR A 380 3.28 -4.47 -18.96
N GLN A 381 3.11 -5.47 -18.08
CA GLN A 381 3.75 -6.78 -18.17
C GLN A 381 2.91 -7.77 -19.00
N ASP A 382 1.67 -8.07 -18.59
CA ASP A 382 0.72 -8.91 -19.37
C ASP A 382 -0.44 -8.10 -19.92
N VAL A 383 -0.14 -7.25 -20.91
CA VAL A 383 -1.12 -6.40 -21.61
C VAL A 383 -2.22 -7.17 -22.34
N SER A 384 -2.18 -8.51 -22.38
CA SER A 384 -3.28 -9.31 -22.94
C SER A 384 -4.41 -9.54 -21.93
N VAL A 385 -4.07 -9.48 -20.63
CA VAL A 385 -4.99 -9.62 -19.50
C VAL A 385 -5.28 -8.27 -18.87
N ASN A 386 -4.22 -7.49 -18.58
CA ASN A 386 -4.28 -6.19 -17.91
C ASN A 386 -4.23 -5.07 -18.95
N ASP A 387 -5.28 -4.99 -19.77
CA ASP A 387 -5.38 -4.05 -20.90
C ASP A 387 -6.23 -2.81 -20.62
N GLY A 388 -6.61 -2.58 -19.36
CA GLY A 388 -7.41 -1.42 -18.98
C GLY A 388 -8.87 -1.44 -19.42
N ARG A 389 -9.34 -2.46 -20.16
CA ARG A 389 -10.70 -2.41 -20.71
C ARG A 389 -11.77 -2.55 -19.63
N ILE A 390 -12.81 -1.72 -19.76
CA ILE A 390 -14.08 -1.94 -19.07
C ILE A 390 -14.83 -3.11 -19.72
N VAL A 391 -15.21 -4.09 -18.90
CA VAL A 391 -15.81 -5.37 -19.29
C VAL A 391 -17.02 -5.71 -18.42
N SER A 392 -18.02 -6.36 -19.02
CA SER A 392 -19.14 -7.01 -18.30
C SER A 392 -19.14 -8.54 -18.48
N GLU A 393 -18.15 -9.05 -19.21
CA GLU A 393 -17.88 -10.47 -19.42
C GLU A 393 -16.37 -10.67 -19.56
N ILE A 394 -15.84 -11.69 -18.90
CA ILE A 394 -14.43 -12.06 -18.95
C ILE A 394 -14.28 -13.52 -19.37
N THR A 395 -13.09 -13.86 -19.86
CA THR A 395 -12.69 -15.24 -20.14
C THR A 395 -11.36 -15.51 -19.44
N ILE A 396 -11.35 -16.49 -18.54
CA ILE A 396 -10.18 -16.84 -17.70
C ILE A 396 -9.67 -18.23 -18.12
N ALA A 397 -8.36 -18.37 -18.32
CA ALA A 397 -7.72 -19.65 -18.62
C ALA A 397 -7.85 -20.65 -17.45
N PRO A 398 -7.71 -21.98 -17.67
CA PRO A 398 -7.63 -22.95 -16.58
C PRO A 398 -6.45 -22.64 -15.65
N GLN A 399 -6.62 -22.73 -14.33
CA GLN A 399 -5.56 -22.41 -13.35
C GLN A 399 -4.99 -21.00 -13.57
N ASP A 400 -5.87 -20.01 -13.64
CA ASP A 400 -5.54 -18.59 -13.75
C ASP A 400 -6.52 -17.80 -12.87
N GLY A 401 -6.22 -16.54 -12.66
CA GLY A 401 -7.08 -15.60 -11.95
C GLY A 401 -7.10 -14.23 -12.60
N ILE A 402 -7.95 -13.36 -12.09
CA ILE A 402 -7.99 -11.96 -12.50
C ILE A 402 -8.44 -11.07 -11.35
N ILE A 403 -7.82 -9.89 -11.25
CA ILE A 403 -8.28 -8.77 -10.44
C ILE A 403 -9.05 -7.81 -11.34
N LEU A 404 -10.19 -7.32 -10.84
CA LEU A 404 -11.08 -6.43 -11.57
C LEU A 404 -11.48 -5.26 -10.67
N LEU A 405 -11.22 -4.05 -11.14
CA LEU A 405 -11.50 -2.80 -10.44
C LEU A 405 -12.93 -2.31 -10.76
N ARG A 406 -13.54 -1.57 -9.84
CA ARG A 406 -14.73 -0.76 -10.17
C ARG A 406 -14.31 0.42 -11.03
N PRO A 407 -15.00 0.73 -12.14
CA PRO A 407 -14.68 1.92 -12.92
C PRO A 407 -14.78 3.18 -12.07
N VAL A 408 -13.84 4.12 -12.24
CA VAL A 408 -13.97 5.45 -11.66
C VAL A 408 -14.95 6.28 -12.49
N GLU A 409 -15.87 6.95 -11.81
CA GLU A 409 -16.89 7.79 -12.45
C GLU A 409 -16.92 9.23 -11.90
N GLU A 410 -16.19 9.51 -10.81
CA GLU A 410 -16.26 10.76 -10.06
C GLU A 410 -14.85 11.26 -9.67
N ILE A 411 -14.75 12.58 -9.44
CA ILE A 411 -13.58 13.24 -8.87
C ILE A 411 -14.02 13.85 -7.55
N LEU A 412 -13.42 13.42 -6.45
CA LEU A 412 -13.72 13.88 -5.09
C LEU A 412 -12.57 14.75 -4.59
N GLY A 413 -12.79 15.61 -3.59
CA GLY A 413 -11.73 16.36 -2.93
C GLY A 413 -11.03 17.45 -3.77
N ALA A 414 -11.26 17.50 -5.09
CA ALA A 414 -10.60 18.41 -6.01
C ALA A 414 -11.57 19.07 -7.00
N THR A 415 -11.22 20.28 -7.43
CA THR A 415 -12.07 21.10 -8.31
C THR A 415 -11.89 20.72 -9.77
N TYR A 416 -12.98 20.44 -10.47
CA TYR A 416 -13.00 20.10 -11.90
C TYR A 416 -14.05 20.91 -12.65
N PHE A 417 -13.93 20.97 -13.99
CA PHE A 417 -14.95 21.55 -14.84
C PHE A 417 -16.01 20.52 -15.20
N ASN A 418 -17.27 20.81 -14.85
CA ASN A 418 -18.38 19.89 -15.10
C ASN A 418 -18.60 19.64 -16.60
N GLY A 419 -18.58 18.37 -17.00
CA GLY A 419 -18.69 17.91 -18.39
C GLY A 419 -17.35 17.74 -19.12
N ALA A 420 -16.21 17.90 -18.45
CA ALA A 420 -14.90 17.63 -19.03
C ALA A 420 -14.65 16.12 -19.17
N PHE A 421 -13.88 15.72 -20.18
CA PHE A 421 -13.34 14.36 -20.25
C PHE A 421 -12.03 14.29 -19.47
N ALA A 422 -11.96 13.36 -18.53
CA ALA A 422 -10.83 13.09 -17.67
C ALA A 422 -9.95 11.97 -18.23
N ARG A 423 -8.63 12.15 -18.12
CA ARG A 423 -7.63 11.09 -18.30
C ARG A 423 -6.75 11.02 -17.07
N ILE A 424 -6.47 9.81 -16.61
CA ILE A 424 -5.91 9.56 -15.29
C ILE A 424 -4.52 8.97 -15.47
N TYR A 425 -3.54 9.56 -14.78
CA TYR A 425 -2.13 9.21 -14.88
C TYR A 425 -1.50 9.07 -13.52
N ASP A 426 -0.49 8.21 -13.44
CA ASP A 426 0.46 8.21 -12.33
C ASP A 426 1.50 9.34 -12.49
N LEU A 427 2.43 9.42 -11.52
CA LEU A 427 3.54 10.39 -11.57
C LEU A 427 4.45 10.23 -12.80
N ASN A 428 4.59 9.01 -13.32
CA ASN A 428 5.45 8.72 -14.48
C ASN A 428 4.80 9.11 -15.81
N GLY A 429 3.50 9.41 -15.81
CA GLY A 429 2.70 9.71 -16.99
C GLY A 429 2.16 8.46 -17.69
N ASP A 430 2.18 7.32 -17.02
CA ASP A 430 1.53 6.10 -17.45
C ASP A 430 0.04 6.16 -17.11
N THR A 431 -0.80 5.58 -17.96
CA THR A 431 -2.26 5.59 -17.74
C THR A 431 -2.60 4.65 -16.59
N LYS A 432 -3.03 5.18 -15.46
CA LYS A 432 -3.41 4.40 -14.27
C LYS A 432 -4.81 3.80 -14.42
N ARG A 433 -5.78 4.59 -14.87
CA ARG A 433 -7.20 4.22 -14.99
C ARG A 433 -7.82 4.69 -16.32
N THR A 434 -8.95 4.10 -16.69
CA THR A 434 -9.73 4.47 -17.87
C THR A 434 -10.36 5.84 -17.68
N GLY A 435 -10.18 6.71 -18.67
CA GLY A 435 -10.77 8.04 -18.66
C GLY A 435 -12.31 8.03 -18.74
N PHE A 436 -12.94 8.99 -18.07
CA PHE A 436 -14.40 9.14 -17.98
C PHE A 436 -14.82 10.61 -18.19
N PHE A 437 -16.11 10.87 -18.32
CA PHE A 437 -16.63 12.24 -18.31
C PHE A 437 -16.94 12.64 -16.87
N ALA A 438 -16.18 13.59 -16.31
CA ALA A 438 -16.46 14.16 -15.00
C ALA A 438 -17.75 14.99 -15.09
N TYR A 439 -18.84 14.48 -14.54
CA TYR A 439 -20.17 15.05 -14.78
C TYR A 439 -21.09 14.96 -13.56
N ASP A 440 -21.45 16.12 -13.01
CA ASP A 440 -22.54 16.28 -12.07
C ASP A 440 -23.79 16.78 -12.81
N ASN A 441 -24.85 15.96 -12.77
CA ASN A 441 -26.11 16.23 -13.46
C ASN A 441 -26.96 17.36 -12.82
N THR A 442 -26.60 17.77 -11.61
CA THR A 442 -27.26 18.85 -10.86
C THR A 442 -26.65 20.21 -11.16
N GLN A 443 -25.44 20.23 -11.73
CA GLN A 443 -24.70 21.45 -12.04
C GLN A 443 -24.72 21.77 -13.53
N LEU A 444 -24.50 23.04 -13.87
CA LEU A 444 -24.36 23.44 -15.28
C LEU A 444 -23.00 22.99 -15.82
N GLY A 445 -22.97 22.50 -17.05
CA GLY A 445 -21.72 22.18 -17.74
C GLY A 445 -20.85 23.42 -17.93
N GLY A 446 -19.55 23.27 -17.69
CA GLY A 446 -18.55 24.36 -17.72
C GLY A 446 -18.42 25.15 -16.41
N ASN A 447 -19.27 24.92 -15.42
CA ASN A 447 -19.02 25.43 -14.07
C ASN A 447 -17.90 24.61 -13.41
N GLN A 448 -17.13 25.26 -12.52
CA GLN A 448 -16.28 24.52 -11.60
C GLN A 448 -17.14 23.88 -10.51
N VAL A 449 -16.83 22.63 -10.19
CA VAL A 449 -17.50 21.78 -9.20
C VAL A 449 -16.44 21.08 -8.36
N ILE A 450 -16.71 20.93 -7.08
CA ILE A 450 -15.95 20.08 -6.16
C ILE A 450 -16.93 19.39 -5.22
N HIS A 451 -16.72 18.09 -5.03
CA HIS A 451 -17.40 17.30 -4.00
C HIS A 451 -16.46 17.18 -2.81
N PHE A 452 -16.86 17.68 -1.65
CA PHE A 452 -16.01 17.77 -0.47
C PHE A 452 -16.87 17.55 0.78
N ASP A 453 -16.39 16.78 1.75
CA ASP A 453 -17.02 16.64 3.06
C ASP A 453 -16.77 17.94 3.87
N THR A 454 -17.72 18.87 3.80
CA THR A 454 -17.56 20.23 4.32
C THR A 454 -17.89 20.37 5.80
N ASP A 455 -18.63 19.42 6.37
CA ASP A 455 -19.03 19.41 7.78
C ASP A 455 -18.50 18.20 8.59
N PHE A 456 -17.69 17.36 7.95
CA PHE A 456 -16.97 16.21 8.51
C PHE A 456 -17.90 15.10 9.03
N ASP A 457 -19.02 14.87 8.35
CA ASP A 457 -19.97 13.80 8.66
C ASP A 457 -19.79 12.53 7.82
N GLY A 458 -18.90 12.57 6.83
CA GLY A 458 -18.58 11.49 5.90
C GLY A 458 -19.43 11.47 4.62
N ALA A 459 -20.41 12.37 4.48
CA ALA A 459 -21.09 12.65 3.23
C ALA A 459 -20.36 13.77 2.46
N TYR A 460 -20.58 13.84 1.16
CA TYR A 460 -19.94 14.85 0.32
C TYR A 460 -20.96 15.92 -0.08
N GLU A 461 -20.68 17.17 0.29
CA GLU A 461 -21.37 18.35 -0.21
C GLU A 461 -20.84 18.75 -1.58
N THR A 462 -21.64 19.54 -2.31
CA THR A 462 -21.24 20.09 -3.60
C THR A 462 -21.01 21.59 -3.48
N VAL A 463 -19.80 22.06 -3.79
CA VAL A 463 -19.51 23.48 -4.01
C VAL A 463 -19.33 23.72 -5.49
N SER A 464 -20.05 24.71 -6.03
CA SER A 464 -19.94 25.06 -7.45
C SER A 464 -19.87 26.57 -7.68
N ALA A 465 -19.26 26.96 -8.80
CA ALA A 465 -19.08 28.36 -9.15
C ALA A 465 -19.53 28.67 -10.58
N ASP A 466 -20.27 29.77 -10.72
CA ASP A 466 -20.58 30.40 -12.00
C ASP A 466 -19.80 31.71 -12.19
N ASN A 467 -20.19 32.51 -13.18
CA ASN A 467 -19.53 33.78 -13.48
C ASN A 467 -19.57 34.85 -12.37
N THR A 468 -20.44 34.69 -11.37
CA THR A 468 -20.82 35.70 -10.37
C THR A 468 -20.94 35.13 -8.96
N TYR A 469 -21.46 33.92 -8.82
CA TYR A 469 -21.82 33.31 -7.54
C TYR A 469 -21.08 32.00 -7.31
N VAL A 470 -20.81 31.74 -6.03
CA VAL A 470 -20.51 30.42 -5.50
C VAL A 470 -21.77 29.90 -4.80
N TYR A 471 -22.04 28.62 -5.00
CA TYR A 471 -23.15 27.86 -4.43
C TYR A 471 -22.58 26.73 -3.57
N ILE A 472 -23.22 26.48 -2.44
CA ILE A 472 -22.92 25.38 -1.53
C ILE A 472 -24.20 24.60 -1.36
N TYR A 473 -24.15 23.32 -1.68
CA TYR A 473 -25.27 22.38 -1.58
C TYR A 473 -24.94 21.32 -0.54
N ASP A 474 -25.92 20.99 0.31
CA ASP A 474 -25.84 19.86 1.23
C ASP A 474 -25.78 18.52 0.44
N ASP A 475 -25.38 17.42 1.10
CA ASP A 475 -25.33 16.06 0.54
C ASP A 475 -26.67 15.62 -0.11
N ASP A 476 -27.79 16.12 0.41
CA ASP A 476 -29.14 15.87 -0.11
C ASP A 476 -29.48 16.68 -1.39
N GLY A 477 -28.57 17.53 -1.84
CA GLY A 477 -28.67 18.40 -3.01
C GLY A 477 -29.45 19.70 -2.75
N SER A 478 -29.85 19.99 -1.52
CA SER A 478 -30.49 21.25 -1.16
C SER A 478 -29.47 22.39 -1.06
N LEU A 479 -29.88 23.61 -1.40
CA LEU A 479 -28.97 24.77 -1.40
C LEU A 479 -28.79 25.29 0.04
N HIS A 480 -27.60 25.11 0.59
CA HIS A 480 -27.17 25.66 1.89
C HIS A 480 -26.87 27.15 1.80
N ALA A 481 -25.99 27.54 0.87
CA ALA A 481 -25.52 28.93 0.74
C ALA A 481 -25.32 29.38 -0.71
N LYS A 482 -25.49 30.69 -0.92
CA LYS A 482 -25.18 31.38 -2.18
C LYS A 482 -24.61 32.76 -1.90
N PHE A 483 -23.44 33.06 -2.46
CA PHE A 483 -22.78 34.35 -2.25
C PHE A 483 -22.01 34.80 -3.49
N ALA A 484 -21.78 36.11 -3.62
CA ALA A 484 -21.02 36.71 -4.72
C ALA A 484 -19.64 37.17 -4.21
N PRO A 485 -18.56 36.40 -4.44
CA PRO A 485 -17.26 36.67 -3.83
C PRO A 485 -16.71 38.07 -4.12
N TYR A 486 -16.98 38.60 -5.32
CA TYR A 486 -16.41 39.85 -5.84
C TYR A 486 -17.43 40.99 -6.05
N THR A 487 -18.68 40.80 -5.65
CA THR A 487 -19.90 41.64 -5.84
C THR A 487 -20.90 41.02 -6.82
N GLU A 488 -22.19 41.29 -6.62
CA GLU A 488 -23.27 40.84 -7.52
C GLU A 488 -23.19 41.41 -8.95
N ALA A 489 -22.36 42.44 -9.17
CA ALA A 489 -22.15 43.04 -10.48
C ALA A 489 -20.97 42.41 -11.24
N TYR A 490 -20.20 41.55 -10.60
CA TYR A 490 -19.08 40.85 -11.21
C TYR A 490 -19.58 39.66 -12.02
N ASP A 491 -19.14 39.52 -13.27
CA ASP A 491 -19.67 38.56 -14.26
C ASP A 491 -18.55 37.91 -15.11
N LYS A 492 -17.35 37.76 -14.52
CA LYS A 492 -16.13 37.40 -15.27
C LYS A 492 -15.62 35.98 -14.99
N GLY A 493 -16.29 35.19 -14.15
CA GLY A 493 -15.82 33.84 -13.80
C GLY A 493 -15.13 33.78 -12.43
N ILE A 494 -15.28 32.66 -11.74
CA ILE A 494 -14.77 32.41 -10.39
C ILE A 494 -14.09 31.05 -10.38
N ASN A 495 -12.79 31.06 -10.09
CA ASN A 495 -12.06 29.85 -9.72
C ASN A 495 -12.30 29.54 -8.23
N ILE A 496 -12.51 28.28 -7.88
CA ILE A 496 -12.72 27.81 -6.50
C ILE A 496 -11.73 26.70 -6.13
N SER A 497 -11.48 26.58 -4.83
CA SER A 497 -10.84 25.44 -4.19
C SER A 497 -11.36 25.37 -2.75
N VAL A 498 -11.54 24.16 -2.23
CA VAL A 498 -12.12 23.91 -0.90
C VAL A 498 -11.17 23.02 -0.12
N GLY A 499 -11.00 23.31 1.17
CA GLY A 499 -10.24 22.46 2.08
C GLY A 499 -10.16 23.07 3.46
N ASP A 500 -9.93 22.24 4.48
CA ASP A 500 -9.58 22.70 5.82
C ASP A 500 -8.12 23.15 5.82
N ILE A 501 -7.90 24.47 5.90
CA ILE A 501 -6.56 25.04 5.75
C ILE A 501 -5.74 24.93 7.04
N GLU A 502 -6.37 24.92 8.21
CA GLU A 502 -5.69 24.90 9.51
C GLU A 502 -5.82 23.59 10.28
N ASP A 503 -6.45 22.57 9.70
CA ASP A 503 -6.72 21.27 10.34
C ASP A 503 -7.51 21.45 11.65
N ASP A 504 -8.53 22.31 11.62
CA ASP A 504 -9.36 22.66 12.79
C ASP A 504 -10.78 22.07 12.75
N GLY A 505 -11.09 21.29 11.71
CA GLY A 505 -12.40 20.69 11.48
C GLY A 505 -13.41 21.68 10.90
N SER A 506 -12.96 22.75 10.25
CA SER A 506 -13.79 23.67 9.49
C SER A 506 -13.17 23.94 8.11
N VAL A 507 -13.96 23.79 7.05
CA VAL A 507 -13.45 24.04 5.70
C VAL A 507 -13.45 25.52 5.33
N GLU A 508 -12.48 25.88 4.48
CA GLU A 508 -12.44 27.13 3.77
C GLU A 508 -12.70 26.97 2.28
N ILE A 509 -13.33 28.01 1.72
CA ILE A 509 -13.51 28.18 0.29
C ILE A 509 -12.61 29.33 -0.16
N VAL A 510 -11.57 29.00 -0.92
CA VAL A 510 -10.68 29.97 -1.56
C VAL A 510 -11.20 30.24 -2.95
N THR A 511 -11.33 31.53 -3.28
CA THR A 511 -11.83 31.97 -4.57
C THR A 511 -10.78 32.81 -5.29
N GLY A 512 -10.72 32.69 -6.61
CA GLY A 512 -9.94 33.53 -7.53
C GLY A 512 -10.83 34.11 -8.62
N THR A 513 -10.52 35.28 -9.14
CA THR A 513 -11.20 35.81 -10.33
C THR A 513 -10.66 35.17 -11.60
N GLU A 514 -11.49 34.93 -12.61
CA GLU A 514 -11.04 34.52 -13.94
C GLU A 514 -10.65 35.70 -14.88
N ASN A 515 -10.47 35.41 -16.17
CA ASN A 515 -10.04 36.34 -17.20
C ASN A 515 -10.96 37.58 -17.32
N GLY A 516 -10.34 38.76 -17.28
CA GLY A 516 -11.03 40.06 -17.24
C GLY A 516 -11.16 40.62 -15.83
N GLY A 517 -11.06 39.77 -14.79
CA GLY A 517 -10.89 40.17 -13.39
C GLY A 517 -9.44 40.49 -13.05
N GLY A 518 -9.20 41.32 -12.03
CA GLY A 518 -7.85 41.48 -11.46
C GLY A 518 -7.54 40.33 -10.51
N PRO A 519 -6.26 39.93 -10.29
CA PRO A 519 -5.85 38.67 -9.64
C PRO A 519 -6.13 38.63 -8.13
N HIS A 520 -7.38 38.89 -7.75
CA HIS A 520 -7.85 38.98 -6.38
C HIS A 520 -8.18 37.56 -5.91
N VAL A 521 -7.62 37.19 -4.77
CA VAL A 521 -7.94 35.97 -4.04
C VAL A 521 -8.70 36.34 -2.78
N ARG A 522 -9.77 35.63 -2.43
CA ARG A 522 -10.53 35.81 -1.17
C ARG A 522 -10.81 34.47 -0.51
N VAL A 523 -10.97 34.48 0.81
CA VAL A 523 -11.23 33.26 1.61
C VAL A 523 -12.53 33.41 2.38
N PHE A 524 -13.38 32.39 2.29
CA PHE A 524 -14.67 32.25 2.94
C PHE A 524 -14.65 30.99 3.81
N ASN A 525 -15.51 30.91 4.82
CA ASN A 525 -15.76 29.64 5.52
C ASN A 525 -16.77 28.78 4.74
N GLY A 526 -17.06 27.57 5.24
CA GLY A 526 -18.08 26.65 4.70
C GLY A 526 -19.52 27.20 4.62
N ASP A 527 -19.84 28.30 5.31
CA ASP A 527 -21.15 28.97 5.20
C ASP A 527 -21.16 30.10 4.13
N GLY A 528 -20.06 30.29 3.40
CA GLY A 528 -19.91 31.38 2.44
C GLY A 528 -19.71 32.76 3.08
N VAL A 529 -19.33 32.82 4.35
CA VAL A 529 -19.02 34.06 5.06
C VAL A 529 -17.56 34.45 4.80
N LEU A 530 -17.34 35.69 4.36
CA LEU A 530 -16.00 36.22 4.10
C LEU A 530 -15.18 36.30 5.39
N ILE A 531 -14.09 35.54 5.47
CA ILE A 531 -13.17 35.51 6.63
C ILE A 531 -11.82 36.16 6.35
N ASN A 532 -11.38 36.20 5.08
CA ASN A 532 -10.26 37.04 4.64
C ASN A 532 -10.68 37.93 3.46
N PRO A 533 -10.63 39.28 3.60
CA PRO A 533 -11.00 40.22 2.53
C PRO A 533 -10.12 40.12 1.27
N GLY A 534 -9.03 39.38 1.35
CA GLY A 534 -8.25 38.95 0.21
C GLY A 534 -7.08 39.85 -0.14
N PHE A 535 -6.30 39.39 -1.11
CA PHE A 535 -5.09 40.03 -1.60
C PHE A 535 -4.99 39.89 -3.13
N PHE A 536 -4.11 40.68 -3.75
CA PHE A 536 -3.77 40.49 -5.16
C PHE A 536 -2.53 39.60 -5.27
N ALA A 537 -2.67 38.40 -5.86
CA ALA A 537 -1.57 37.44 -6.01
C ALA A 537 -0.48 37.92 -6.97
N TYR A 538 -0.85 38.77 -7.94
CA TYR A 538 0.03 39.42 -8.91
C TYR A 538 -0.20 40.94 -8.93
N ALA A 539 0.39 41.64 -9.91
CA ALA A 539 0.22 43.09 -10.03
C ALA A 539 -1.28 43.46 -10.06
N ASP A 540 -1.67 44.46 -9.27
CA ASP A 540 -3.06 44.94 -9.14
C ASP A 540 -3.68 45.39 -10.47
N SER A 541 -2.86 45.79 -11.45
CA SER A 541 -3.26 46.16 -12.80
C SER A 541 -3.40 44.98 -13.77
N PHE A 542 -2.91 43.79 -13.40
CA PHE A 542 -3.09 42.57 -14.19
C PHE A 542 -4.57 42.20 -14.27
N ARG A 543 -5.04 41.70 -15.40
CA ARG A 543 -6.46 41.40 -15.65
C ARG A 543 -6.71 39.99 -16.18
N GLY A 544 -5.72 39.11 -16.01
CA GLY A 544 -5.84 37.72 -16.43
C GLY A 544 -6.52 36.81 -15.41
N GLY A 545 -6.89 37.33 -14.25
CA GLY A 545 -7.36 36.51 -13.14
C GLY A 545 -6.26 35.76 -12.40
N VAL A 546 -6.67 34.78 -11.60
CA VAL A 546 -5.82 33.89 -10.79
C VAL A 546 -6.52 32.55 -10.60
N ASN A 547 -5.82 31.47 -10.94
CA ASN A 547 -6.20 30.09 -10.61
C ASN A 547 -5.73 29.78 -9.20
N VAL A 548 -6.53 29.06 -8.41
CA VAL A 548 -6.26 28.79 -6.99
C VAL A 548 -6.36 27.30 -6.70
N ALA A 549 -5.49 26.82 -5.81
CA ALA A 549 -5.53 25.48 -5.23
C ALA A 549 -5.10 25.55 -3.75
N ILE A 550 -5.45 24.52 -2.97
CA ILE A 550 -5.13 24.40 -1.55
C ILE A 550 -4.41 23.05 -1.35
N GLY A 551 -3.33 23.03 -0.57
CA GLY A 551 -2.68 21.78 -0.14
C GLY A 551 -1.50 21.99 0.80
N ASP A 552 -1.09 20.96 1.52
CA ASP A 552 0.02 20.98 2.47
C ASP A 552 1.35 20.69 1.77
N LEU A 553 2.04 21.77 1.40
CA LEU A 553 3.30 21.68 0.67
C LEU A 553 4.51 21.46 1.60
N ASN A 554 4.30 21.25 2.90
CA ASN A 554 5.40 21.16 3.86
C ASN A 554 5.27 20.08 4.96
N GLY A 555 4.15 19.36 5.00
CA GLY A 555 3.91 18.25 5.92
C GLY A 555 3.67 18.71 7.37
N ASP A 556 3.17 19.94 7.57
CA ASP A 556 2.81 20.45 8.90
C ASP A 556 1.31 20.43 9.19
N ASN A 557 0.53 19.80 8.31
CA ASN A 557 -0.93 19.75 8.26
C ASN A 557 -1.60 21.12 8.09
N VAL A 558 -0.85 22.20 7.87
CA VAL A 558 -1.39 23.53 7.58
C VAL A 558 -1.27 23.79 6.08
N LYS A 559 -2.40 23.75 5.39
CA LYS A 559 -2.43 23.90 3.94
C LYS A 559 -2.08 25.33 3.51
N GLU A 560 -1.60 25.46 2.29
CA GLU A 560 -1.25 26.71 1.67
C GLU A 560 -2.10 27.00 0.44
N ILE A 561 -2.18 28.28 0.08
CA ILE A 561 -2.91 28.76 -1.09
C ILE A 561 -1.90 28.90 -2.24
N ILE A 562 -2.05 28.06 -3.24
CA ILE A 562 -1.26 28.06 -4.46
C ILE A 562 -2.01 28.91 -5.49
N CYS A 563 -1.30 29.85 -6.11
CA CYS A 563 -1.83 30.76 -7.11
C CYS A 563 -1.11 30.57 -8.45
N GLY A 564 -1.88 30.35 -9.52
CA GLY A 564 -1.42 30.38 -10.90
C GLY A 564 -1.90 31.63 -11.64
N ALA A 565 -1.02 32.31 -12.38
CA ALA A 565 -1.42 33.47 -13.16
C ALA A 565 -2.28 33.03 -14.36
N GLY A 566 -3.45 33.63 -14.54
CA GLY A 566 -4.33 33.31 -15.67
C GLY A 566 -3.91 33.96 -17.00
N TYR A 567 -4.87 34.05 -17.93
CA TYR A 567 -4.65 34.48 -19.32
C TYR A 567 -3.90 35.82 -19.44
N SER A 568 -3.02 35.95 -20.44
CA SER A 568 -2.10 37.07 -20.65
C SER A 568 -0.96 37.22 -19.61
N GLY A 569 -1.00 36.45 -18.52
CA GLY A 569 0.09 36.30 -17.57
C GLY A 569 1.12 35.28 -18.05
N GLY A 570 2.34 35.35 -17.50
CA GLY A 570 3.29 34.24 -17.64
C GLY A 570 2.83 33.01 -16.84
N PRO A 571 3.37 31.82 -17.08
CA PRO A 571 3.04 30.60 -16.33
C PRO A 571 3.65 30.61 -14.92
N HIS A 572 3.35 31.66 -14.15
CA HIS A 572 3.99 31.97 -12.87
C HIS A 572 3.14 31.43 -11.72
N VAL A 573 3.72 30.57 -10.89
CA VAL A 573 3.09 29.99 -9.71
C VAL A 573 3.62 30.70 -8.47
N ARG A 574 2.77 30.98 -7.47
CA ARG A 574 3.13 31.58 -6.18
C ARG A 574 2.40 30.88 -5.04
N VAL A 575 2.97 30.91 -3.84
CA VAL A 575 2.39 30.25 -2.67
C VAL A 575 2.22 31.24 -1.53
N PHE A 576 1.04 31.21 -0.91
CA PHE A 576 0.61 32.10 0.17
C PHE A 576 0.02 31.30 1.33
N LYS A 577 0.08 31.84 2.55
CA LYS A 577 -0.75 31.37 3.67
C LYS A 577 -2.16 31.95 3.59
N LYS A 578 -3.10 31.37 4.34
CA LYS A 578 -4.47 31.89 4.50
C LYS A 578 -4.52 33.36 4.90
N ASP A 579 -3.57 33.83 5.71
CA ASP A 579 -3.44 35.23 6.15
C ASP A 579 -2.85 36.19 5.10
N SER A 580 -2.66 35.72 3.86
CA SER A 580 -2.07 36.45 2.73
C SER A 580 -0.56 36.63 2.78
N THR A 581 0.14 36.00 3.73
CA THR A 581 1.60 35.99 3.78
C THR A 581 2.16 35.23 2.58
N LEU A 582 2.98 35.88 1.75
CA LEU A 582 3.72 35.26 0.65
C LEU A 582 4.86 34.40 1.21
N ILE A 583 4.84 33.09 0.95
CA ILE A 583 5.87 32.16 1.43
C ILE A 583 6.84 31.71 0.33
N ASN A 584 6.36 31.55 -0.91
CA ASN A 584 7.23 31.36 -2.08
C ASN A 584 6.97 32.49 -3.10
N PRO A 585 7.99 33.33 -3.42
CA PRO A 585 7.83 34.45 -4.37
C PRO A 585 7.49 34.02 -5.80
N GLY A 586 7.68 32.74 -6.10
CA GLY A 586 7.17 32.05 -7.27
C GLY A 586 8.23 31.56 -8.24
N PHE A 587 7.83 30.62 -9.09
CA PHE A 587 8.59 30.06 -10.20
C PHE A 587 7.75 30.05 -11.49
N PHE A 588 8.40 29.89 -12.64
CA PHE A 588 7.70 29.73 -13.91
C PHE A 588 7.63 28.24 -14.28
N ALA A 589 6.42 27.69 -14.32
CA ALA A 589 6.18 26.28 -14.62
C ALA A 589 6.50 25.92 -16.08
N TYR A 590 6.43 26.89 -17.00
CA TYR A 590 6.72 26.74 -18.42
C TYR A 590 7.58 27.91 -18.95
N ASP A 591 7.75 28.01 -20.27
CA ASP A 591 8.53 29.09 -20.89
C ASP A 591 8.08 30.46 -20.36
N THR A 592 9.02 31.21 -19.80
CA THR A 592 8.79 32.56 -19.25
C THR A 592 8.23 33.57 -20.27
N ALA A 593 8.32 33.29 -21.58
CA ALA A 593 7.73 34.07 -22.66
C ALA A 593 6.28 33.65 -23.00
N PHE A 594 5.83 32.49 -22.54
CA PHE A 594 4.46 32.03 -22.71
C PHE A 594 3.48 32.95 -21.97
N ARG A 595 2.31 33.20 -22.55
CA ARG A 595 1.32 34.17 -22.02
C ARG A 595 -0.09 33.60 -21.87
N GLY A 596 -0.23 32.27 -21.93
CA GLY A 596 -1.52 31.61 -21.69
C GLY A 596 -1.88 31.48 -20.21
N GLY A 597 -0.94 31.74 -19.31
CA GLY A 597 -1.10 31.48 -17.88
C GLY A 597 -0.76 30.05 -17.48
N VAL A 598 -1.16 29.65 -16.28
CA VAL A 598 -0.96 28.31 -15.72
C VAL A 598 -2.13 27.92 -14.83
N ASN A 599 -2.66 26.72 -15.04
CA ASN A 599 -3.62 26.05 -14.19
C ASN A 599 -2.85 25.24 -13.13
N VAL A 600 -3.37 25.20 -11.91
CA VAL A 600 -2.70 24.59 -10.75
C VAL A 600 -3.68 23.69 -10.02
N SER A 601 -3.22 22.51 -9.62
CA SER A 601 -3.85 21.62 -8.65
C SER A 601 -2.78 21.11 -7.69
N VAL A 602 -3.20 20.57 -6.56
CA VAL A 602 -2.28 20.13 -5.50
C VAL A 602 -2.76 18.78 -4.95
N GLY A 603 -1.83 17.90 -4.62
CA GLY A 603 -2.06 16.60 -3.99
C GLY A 603 -0.76 15.80 -3.89
N ASP A 604 -0.66 14.87 -2.94
CA ASP A 604 0.48 13.96 -2.78
C ASP A 604 0.51 12.91 -3.90
N VAL A 605 1.22 13.20 -5.00
CA VAL A 605 1.27 12.32 -6.19
C VAL A 605 2.46 11.36 -6.17
N ASP A 606 3.33 11.44 -5.16
CA ASP A 606 4.49 10.55 -5.02
C ASP A 606 4.52 9.73 -3.72
N GLY A 607 3.49 9.88 -2.88
CA GLY A 607 3.24 9.08 -1.68
C GLY A 607 4.16 9.43 -0.51
N ASP A 608 4.78 10.61 -0.50
CA ASP A 608 5.72 11.02 0.55
C ASP A 608 5.05 11.71 1.75
N GLY A 609 3.72 11.87 1.71
CA GLY A 609 2.90 12.56 2.70
C GLY A 609 2.95 14.09 2.60
N ILE A 610 3.56 14.64 1.56
CA ILE A 610 3.64 16.07 1.28
C ILE A 610 3.01 16.34 -0.09
N ASP A 611 2.07 17.29 -0.14
CA ASP A 611 1.42 17.59 -1.40
C ASP A 611 2.37 18.23 -2.43
N ASP A 612 2.16 17.88 -3.69
CA ASP A 612 2.87 18.41 -4.84
C ASP A 612 2.04 19.39 -5.66
N ILE A 613 2.73 20.30 -6.35
CA ILE A 613 2.10 21.24 -7.27
C ILE A 613 2.04 20.64 -8.68
N VAL A 614 0.85 20.26 -9.11
CA VAL A 614 0.56 19.82 -10.48
C VAL A 614 0.12 21.00 -11.32
N THR A 615 0.72 21.16 -12.50
CA THR A 615 0.45 22.29 -13.40
C THR A 615 0.11 21.86 -14.81
N GLY A 616 -0.74 22.66 -15.45
CA GLY A 616 -1.03 22.61 -16.88
C GLY A 616 -0.93 24.01 -17.48
N PRO A 617 -0.39 24.20 -18.70
CA PRO A 617 -0.35 25.53 -19.29
C PRO A 617 -1.76 25.93 -19.73
N GLY A 618 -2.11 27.21 -19.56
CA GLY A 618 -3.39 27.73 -20.04
C GLY A 618 -3.48 27.80 -21.58
N VAL A 619 -4.50 28.48 -22.09
CA VAL A 619 -4.78 28.59 -23.53
C VAL A 619 -3.56 29.01 -24.37
N GLY A 620 -3.35 28.32 -25.49
CA GLY A 620 -2.18 28.45 -26.37
C GLY A 620 -1.00 27.56 -25.98
N GLY A 621 -1.07 26.87 -24.83
CA GLY A 621 -0.10 25.90 -24.36
C GLY A 621 -0.38 24.49 -24.86
N SER A 622 0.64 23.63 -24.89
CA SER A 622 0.47 22.19 -25.19
C SER A 622 -0.17 21.44 -24.01
N SER A 623 -0.69 20.24 -24.24
CA SER A 623 -1.20 19.37 -23.17
C SER A 623 -0.09 18.68 -22.36
N LEU A 624 0.84 19.47 -21.81
CA LEU A 624 2.00 19.02 -21.03
C LEU A 624 1.75 19.27 -19.54
N ALA A 625 1.53 18.22 -18.76
CA ALA A 625 1.48 18.30 -17.30
C ALA A 625 2.90 18.40 -16.73
N ARG A 626 3.06 19.13 -15.62
CA ARG A 626 4.31 19.18 -14.85
C ARG A 626 4.04 19.16 -13.36
N VAL A 627 4.81 18.38 -12.64
CA VAL A 627 4.75 18.23 -11.17
C VAL A 627 5.95 18.91 -10.55
N PHE A 628 5.74 19.70 -9.51
CA PHE A 628 6.78 20.44 -8.80
C PHE A 628 6.63 20.29 -7.30
N ASP A 629 7.76 20.32 -6.59
CA ASP A 629 7.75 20.54 -5.15
C ASP A 629 7.40 22.00 -4.80
N ARG A 630 7.27 22.28 -3.50
CA ARG A 630 7.00 23.61 -2.94
C ARG A 630 7.97 24.71 -3.38
N ASP A 631 9.21 24.37 -3.74
CA ASP A 631 10.28 25.30 -4.08
C ASP A 631 10.37 25.53 -5.60
N GLY A 632 9.59 24.78 -6.39
CA GLY A 632 9.54 24.86 -7.84
C GLY A 632 10.57 23.97 -8.53
N ASN A 633 11.11 22.96 -7.85
CA ASN A 633 11.91 21.92 -8.50
C ASN A 633 10.99 20.94 -9.21
N LEU A 634 11.29 20.65 -10.48
CA LEU A 634 10.50 19.75 -11.30
C LEU A 634 10.72 18.30 -10.84
N LYS A 635 9.62 17.62 -10.48
CA LYS A 635 9.60 16.17 -10.18
C LYS A 635 9.32 15.35 -11.45
N SER A 636 8.27 15.70 -12.21
CA SER A 636 7.85 14.96 -13.41
C SER A 636 7.27 15.86 -14.53
N GLU A 637 7.32 15.41 -15.78
CA GLU A 637 6.62 16.02 -16.92
C GLU A 637 6.18 14.99 -17.99
N PHE A 638 4.95 15.11 -18.48
CA PHE A 638 4.42 14.23 -19.53
C PHE A 638 3.24 14.84 -20.30
N SER A 639 2.98 14.31 -21.50
CA SER A 639 1.86 14.77 -22.34
C SER A 639 0.58 13.99 -22.02
N VAL A 640 -0.48 14.70 -21.65
CA VAL A 640 -1.80 14.13 -21.30
C VAL A 640 -2.64 13.84 -22.54
N PHE A 641 -2.67 14.79 -23.47
CA PHE A 641 -3.39 14.67 -24.74
C PHE A 641 -2.42 14.81 -25.92
N ASP A 642 -2.94 14.85 -27.14
CA ASP A 642 -2.12 15.09 -28.32
C ASP A 642 -1.30 16.39 -28.15
N SER A 643 0.02 16.24 -28.13
CA SER A 643 0.97 17.33 -27.90
C SER A 643 0.91 18.46 -28.95
N SER A 644 0.14 18.32 -30.03
CA SER A 644 -0.14 19.35 -31.03
C SER A 644 -1.34 20.25 -30.67
N LEU A 645 -2.20 19.84 -29.73
CA LEU A 645 -3.30 20.65 -29.23
C LEU A 645 -2.78 21.88 -28.50
N ARG A 646 -3.48 23.01 -28.67
CA ARG A 646 -3.07 24.30 -28.09
C ARG A 646 -4.18 24.96 -27.29
N ASP A 647 -5.16 24.18 -26.84
CA ASP A 647 -6.32 24.67 -26.10
C ASP A 647 -5.99 24.92 -24.61
N GLY A 648 -4.80 24.48 -24.17
CA GLY A 648 -4.40 24.46 -22.77
C GLY A 648 -4.58 23.08 -22.15
N LEU A 649 -4.31 22.98 -20.86
CA LEU A 649 -4.53 21.79 -20.06
C LEU A 649 -5.07 22.20 -18.70
N GLU A 650 -6.30 21.78 -18.41
CA GLU A 650 -6.80 21.74 -17.05
C GLU A 650 -6.25 20.48 -16.37
N VAL A 651 -5.77 20.63 -15.14
CA VAL A 651 -5.20 19.54 -14.35
C VAL A 651 -5.88 19.48 -13.00
N VAL A 652 -6.05 18.26 -12.51
CA VAL A 652 -6.54 17.94 -11.18
C VAL A 652 -5.58 16.91 -10.57
N ALA A 653 -5.35 17.01 -9.28
CA ALA A 653 -4.66 16.00 -8.48
C ALA A 653 -5.65 15.55 -7.41
N SER A 654 -5.93 14.25 -7.35
CA SER A 654 -6.90 13.66 -6.44
C SER A 654 -6.62 12.18 -6.32
N ASP A 655 -6.66 11.65 -5.11
CA ASP A 655 -6.73 10.22 -4.87
C ASP A 655 -8.14 9.75 -5.28
N ILE A 656 -8.25 9.09 -6.43
CA ILE A 656 -9.55 8.67 -6.99
C ILE A 656 -9.76 7.17 -6.89
N ASP A 657 -8.74 6.41 -6.51
CA ASP A 657 -8.85 4.98 -6.29
C ASP A 657 -8.63 4.54 -4.84
N GLY A 658 -8.32 5.48 -3.94
CA GLY A 658 -8.27 5.30 -2.49
C GLY A 658 -6.96 4.69 -2.00
N ASP A 659 -5.92 4.66 -2.82
CA ASP A 659 -4.61 4.07 -2.48
C ASP A 659 -3.74 5.00 -1.62
N GLY A 660 -4.22 6.21 -1.31
CA GLY A 660 -3.51 7.22 -0.53
C GLY A 660 -2.54 8.07 -1.36
N ILE A 661 -2.36 7.77 -2.65
CA ILE A 661 -1.57 8.53 -3.61
C ILE A 661 -2.54 9.23 -4.57
N ALA A 662 -2.34 10.52 -4.79
CA ALA A 662 -3.15 11.26 -5.73
C ALA A 662 -2.80 10.93 -7.18
N GLU A 663 -3.82 10.61 -7.99
CA GLU A 663 -3.67 10.57 -9.44
C GLU A 663 -3.58 11.97 -10.06
N ILE A 664 -2.83 12.06 -11.15
CA ILE A 664 -2.79 13.24 -12.01
C ILE A 664 -3.85 13.10 -13.10
N ILE A 665 -4.87 13.94 -13.02
CA ILE A 665 -6.02 13.92 -13.93
C ILE A 665 -5.94 15.11 -14.88
N GLY A 666 -5.78 14.83 -16.16
CA GLY A 666 -5.87 15.86 -17.19
C GLY A 666 -7.28 15.94 -17.76
N LEU A 667 -7.82 17.16 -17.81
CA LEU A 667 -9.18 17.43 -18.26
C LEU A 667 -9.18 18.13 -19.63
N THR A 668 -10.15 17.81 -20.49
CA THR A 668 -10.35 18.54 -21.74
C THR A 668 -10.82 19.96 -21.47
N ALA A 669 -10.22 20.93 -22.16
CA ALA A 669 -10.66 22.32 -22.12
C ALA A 669 -12.07 22.51 -22.74
N ASP A 670 -12.42 21.69 -23.73
CA ASP A 670 -13.78 21.61 -24.25
C ASP A 670 -14.64 20.72 -23.35
N VAL A 671 -15.71 21.28 -22.80
CA VAL A 671 -16.69 20.56 -21.97
C VAL A 671 -17.89 20.12 -22.80
N PHE A 672 -18.35 18.88 -22.58
CA PHE A 672 -19.62 18.41 -23.12
C PHE A 672 -20.76 19.03 -22.33
N THR A 673 -21.49 19.96 -22.94
CA THR A 673 -22.72 20.50 -22.37
C THR A 673 -23.92 19.68 -22.83
N LEU A 674 -24.41 18.74 -22.01
CA LEU A 674 -25.75 18.18 -22.18
C LEU A 674 -26.79 19.18 -21.65
N SER A 675 -26.87 20.39 -22.23
CA SER A 675 -27.89 21.34 -21.81
C SER A 675 -29.28 20.90 -22.33
N ALA A 676 -30.15 20.44 -21.44
CA ALA A 676 -31.58 20.61 -21.63
C ALA A 676 -31.92 22.09 -21.31
N HIS A 677 -32.57 22.76 -22.26
CA HIS A 677 -33.08 24.12 -22.12
C HIS A 677 -34.16 24.26 -21.04
#